data_AF-A0A2R6D1J4-F1
#
_entry.id   AF-A0A2R6D1J4-F1
#
_cell.length_a   1.000
_cell.length_b   1.000
_cell.length_c   1.000
_cell.angle_alpha   90.00
_cell.angle_beta   90.00
_cell.angle_gamma   90.00
#
_symmetry.space_group_name_H-M   'P 1'
#
loop_
_entity.id
_entity.type
_entity.pdbx_description
1 polymer ?
#
loop_
_entity_poly.entity_id
_entity_poly.type
_entity_poly.pdbx_seq_one_letter_code
_entity_poly.pdbx_strand_id
1 'polypeptide(L)'
;MVDSSTSVGVVHDGTLSSEQAAALEWLRGTAVAADTVRFGDLSPAGDGYDVLWWHRNAPLEDPSPLAAHAAAVESHLSAGGGLLLSLRAMAAVDDLETETVPPDAVGTEGVTEPSGVLWRRLYDDHPAIEAFDGLRVGLCDRGAVGFARYESVLPSRGEVLASTVRADHDVPHEMTVVGWDADPGSVMGVGAPLAFDEPVAAPVAASRDRFAAGCLSALAGDTRQPSRPKDAAGMAAMRRTLGDSGRPDYHFTAPANWLNDPNGLIRWNGRYHVFYQYNPAGPFHNSIHWGHATSEDLVHWRDEPVALSPSPDGPDRDGCWSGCAVDDDGTPRLLYTGGDGRTQLPCLATGADDDLSRWEKHRDNPVIERPPADLDVLETEHWEAEFRDHCVWREQGRWHQIIGTGLADRGGAALLYTADDLREWRYEGPLLVGEDSADGPVWECPELLTLAEKRLLHVSNYEDVIYFLGELRDGRFEVDRQGVLDHGDFYAPQSLWDGDRYLTFGWLPEARDLDAQWDAGWSGALSLPRVLTVGPDGDVRQRPAEEVRTLRAERLLEDATRSLSAGDRRSLDVAGRTLELDLEVALDDATAFELSVLESPDRAERTVVRYRNDGELVVDRTAASDDGRVTADTQRMAVPPYEEPLSLRCFLDGSVLELYANERHCLTSRVYPTRGDSTGVSMAADSGRATVESLSAWQLENGY
;
A
#
# COMPACT_ATOMS: atom_id res chain seq x y z
N MET A 1 -11.03 7.44 -31.44
CA MET A 1 -11.05 8.56 -32.42
C MET A 1 -12.08 9.55 -31.89
N VAL A 2 -11.71 10.82 -31.72
CA VAL A 2 -12.66 11.86 -31.25
C VAL A 2 -13.79 11.99 -32.28
N ASP A 3 -15.04 12.09 -31.80
CA ASP A 3 -16.20 12.27 -32.68
C ASP A 3 -16.08 13.60 -33.43
N SER A 4 -16.35 13.56 -34.74
CA SER A 4 -16.39 14.72 -35.64
C SER A 4 -17.40 15.81 -35.26
N SER A 5 -18.25 15.55 -34.25
CA SER A 5 -19.18 16.50 -33.66
C SER A 5 -18.56 17.37 -32.54
N THR A 6 -17.39 16.99 -32.02
CA THR A 6 -16.75 17.66 -30.87
C THR A 6 -16.25 19.05 -31.25
N SER A 7 -16.56 20.03 -30.41
CA SER A 7 -16.14 21.42 -30.50
C SER A 7 -15.19 21.80 -29.36
N VAL A 8 -14.03 22.37 -29.71
CA VAL A 8 -12.98 22.74 -28.75
C VAL A 8 -12.64 24.23 -28.84
N GLY A 9 -12.75 24.92 -27.71
CA GLY A 9 -12.29 26.29 -27.54
C GLY A 9 -10.88 26.29 -26.97
N VAL A 10 -9.86 26.60 -27.78
CA VAL A 10 -8.48 26.76 -27.30
C VAL A 10 -8.33 28.13 -26.65
N VAL A 11 -8.24 28.15 -25.32
CA VAL A 11 -8.29 29.38 -24.52
C VAL A 11 -6.91 30.01 -24.39
N HIS A 12 -6.84 31.33 -24.51
CA HIS A 12 -5.58 32.07 -24.39
C HIS A 12 -5.74 33.49 -23.78
N ASP A 13 -4.64 34.02 -23.23
CA ASP A 13 -4.55 35.30 -22.50
C ASP A 13 -3.97 36.46 -23.34
N GLY A 14 -3.64 36.21 -24.62
CA GLY A 14 -3.06 37.25 -25.46
C GLY A 14 -2.71 36.76 -26.87
N THR A 15 -1.46 36.96 -27.27
CA THR A 15 -0.92 36.34 -28.48
C THR A 15 -0.58 34.89 -28.19
N LEU A 16 -0.96 33.96 -29.07
CA LEU A 16 -0.59 32.55 -28.92
C LEU A 16 0.94 32.41 -28.90
N SER A 17 1.44 31.61 -27.96
CA SER A 17 2.82 31.16 -28.00
C SER A 17 3.07 30.23 -29.20
N SER A 18 4.33 29.96 -29.55
CA SER A 18 4.65 28.98 -30.60
C SER A 18 4.07 27.60 -30.27
N GLU A 19 4.18 27.20 -29.01
CA GLU A 19 3.59 25.96 -28.49
C GLU A 19 2.06 25.92 -28.64
N GLN A 20 1.34 26.98 -28.25
CA GLN A 20 -0.11 27.05 -28.44
C GLN A 20 -0.50 27.05 -29.93
N ALA A 21 0.28 27.72 -30.77
CA ALA A 21 0.05 27.74 -32.21
C ALA A 21 0.25 26.35 -32.83
N ALA A 22 1.27 25.61 -32.41
CA ALA A 22 1.56 24.24 -32.85
C ALA A 22 0.46 23.26 -32.39
N ALA A 23 0.01 23.35 -31.14
CA ALA A 23 -1.11 22.56 -30.62
C ALA A 23 -2.41 22.82 -31.40
N LEU A 24 -2.69 24.09 -31.72
CA LEU A 24 -3.86 24.47 -32.53
C LEU A 24 -3.75 23.98 -33.97
N GLU A 25 -2.56 24.03 -34.58
CA GLU A 25 -2.33 23.49 -35.93
C GLU A 25 -2.57 21.99 -35.98
N TRP A 26 -2.04 21.25 -34.99
CA TRP A 26 -2.33 19.83 -34.81
C TRP A 26 -3.83 19.58 -34.71
N LEU A 27 -4.52 20.28 -33.80
CA LEU A 27 -5.94 20.09 -33.55
C LEU A 27 -6.79 20.34 -34.80
N ARG A 28 -6.47 21.36 -35.59
CA ARG A 28 -7.11 21.66 -36.89
C ARG A 28 -6.83 20.61 -37.97
N GLY A 29 -5.77 19.83 -37.81
CA GLY A 29 -5.48 18.66 -38.65
C GLY A 29 -6.33 17.43 -38.30
N THR A 30 -7.08 17.47 -37.20
CA THR A 30 -7.99 16.39 -36.77
C THR A 30 -9.42 16.60 -37.30
N ALA A 31 -10.36 15.75 -36.88
CA ALA A 31 -11.78 15.87 -37.23
C ALA A 31 -12.57 16.81 -36.30
N VAL A 32 -11.92 17.38 -35.28
CA VAL A 32 -12.54 18.22 -34.24
C VAL A 32 -12.73 19.66 -34.75
N ALA A 33 -13.87 20.27 -34.44
CA ALA A 33 -14.08 21.70 -34.69
C ALA A 33 -13.31 22.52 -33.66
N ALA A 34 -12.33 23.33 -34.08
CA ALA A 34 -11.43 24.02 -33.17
C ALA A 34 -11.27 25.52 -33.48
N ASP A 35 -11.57 26.35 -32.48
CA ASP A 35 -11.43 27.80 -32.52
C ASP A 35 -10.59 28.31 -31.36
N THR A 36 -9.99 29.49 -31.53
CA THR A 36 -9.26 30.18 -30.45
C THR A 36 -10.21 31.15 -29.75
N VAL A 37 -10.19 31.14 -28.42
CA VAL A 37 -11.03 32.02 -27.61
C VAL A 37 -10.15 32.77 -26.63
N ARG A 38 -10.24 34.09 -26.61
CA ARG A 38 -9.58 34.86 -25.54
C ARG A 38 -10.33 34.65 -24.25
N PHE A 39 -9.62 34.55 -23.13
CA PHE A 39 -10.25 34.48 -21.82
C PHE A 39 -11.30 35.59 -21.58
N GLY A 40 -11.00 36.82 -22.01
CA GLY A 40 -11.92 37.96 -21.90
C GLY A 40 -13.17 37.89 -22.79
N ASP A 41 -13.21 36.99 -23.75
CA ASP A 41 -14.35 36.75 -24.63
C ASP A 41 -15.21 35.56 -24.15
N LEU A 42 -14.78 34.82 -23.11
CA LEU A 42 -15.59 33.77 -22.50
C LEU A 42 -16.83 34.36 -21.81
N SER A 43 -17.98 33.77 -22.08
CA SER A 43 -19.27 34.25 -21.60
C SER A 43 -19.74 33.40 -20.41
N PRO A 44 -20.13 34.02 -19.28
CA PRO A 44 -20.82 33.32 -18.18
C PRO A 44 -22.22 32.80 -18.54
N ALA A 45 -22.70 33.01 -19.77
CA ALA A 45 -23.94 32.44 -20.28
C ALA A 45 -23.69 31.17 -21.14
N GLY A 46 -22.46 30.65 -21.14
CA GLY A 46 -21.99 29.56 -22.00
C GLY A 46 -21.26 30.06 -23.25
N ASP A 47 -20.30 29.27 -23.72
CA ASP A 47 -19.44 29.56 -24.88
C ASP A 47 -19.76 28.68 -26.12
N GLY A 48 -20.51 27.60 -25.92
CA GLY A 48 -20.95 26.68 -26.98
C GLY A 48 -19.90 25.66 -27.40
N TYR A 49 -18.82 25.50 -26.63
CA TYR A 49 -17.83 24.45 -26.82
C TYR A 49 -18.17 23.23 -25.96
N ASP A 50 -17.77 22.04 -26.42
CA ASP A 50 -17.84 20.83 -25.60
C ASP A 50 -16.66 20.80 -24.62
N VAL A 51 -15.48 21.23 -25.08
CA VAL A 51 -14.26 21.29 -24.27
C VAL A 51 -13.56 22.64 -24.40
N LEU A 52 -13.23 23.25 -23.27
CA LEU A 52 -12.25 24.33 -23.21
C LEU A 52 -10.87 23.71 -22.99
N TRP A 53 -9.89 24.10 -23.80
CA TRP A 53 -8.51 23.64 -23.64
C TRP A 53 -7.57 24.82 -23.38
N TRP A 54 -7.03 24.90 -22.16
CA TRP A 54 -5.93 25.79 -21.85
C TRP A 54 -4.59 25.05 -21.86
N HIS A 55 -3.82 25.29 -22.91
CA HIS A 55 -2.48 24.73 -23.10
C HIS A 55 -1.42 25.77 -22.81
N ARG A 56 -0.50 25.52 -21.86
CA ARG A 56 0.51 26.53 -21.48
C ARG A 56 1.86 25.95 -21.08
N ASN A 57 2.89 26.23 -21.88
CA ASN A 57 4.28 25.90 -21.57
C ASN A 57 5.02 27.00 -20.77
N ALA A 58 4.58 28.25 -20.87
CA ALA A 58 5.19 29.38 -20.17
C ALA A 58 4.85 29.40 -18.66
N PRO A 59 5.67 30.02 -17.80
CA PRO A 59 5.31 30.26 -16.41
C PRO A 59 3.94 30.91 -16.25
N LEU A 60 3.22 30.51 -15.20
CA LEU A 60 2.03 31.25 -14.76
C LEU A 60 2.45 32.61 -14.20
N GLU A 61 1.66 33.64 -14.51
CA GLU A 61 1.81 34.98 -13.90
C GLU A 61 1.04 35.01 -12.57
N ASP A 62 1.36 35.95 -11.67
CA ASP A 62 0.64 36.14 -10.41
C ASP A 62 -0.09 37.51 -10.41
N PRO A 63 -1.44 37.55 -10.31
CA PRO A 63 -2.34 36.40 -10.31
C PRO A 63 -2.41 35.73 -11.69
N SER A 64 -2.72 34.43 -11.71
CA SER A 64 -2.91 33.69 -12.95
C SER A 64 -3.96 34.36 -13.84
N PRO A 65 -3.76 34.42 -15.17
CA PRO A 65 -4.79 34.92 -16.08
C PRO A 65 -6.14 34.20 -15.92
N LEU A 66 -6.12 32.92 -15.52
CA LEU A 66 -7.31 32.12 -15.32
C LEU A 66 -8.17 32.63 -14.14
N ALA A 67 -7.54 33.11 -13.07
CA ALA A 67 -8.24 33.60 -11.87
C ALA A 67 -9.24 34.73 -12.21
N ALA A 68 -8.87 35.62 -13.13
CA ALA A 68 -9.74 36.71 -13.58
C ALA A 68 -10.98 36.22 -14.35
N HIS A 69 -10.98 34.98 -14.81
CA HIS A 69 -11.98 34.38 -15.68
C HIS A 69 -12.60 33.09 -15.12
N ALA A 70 -12.32 32.76 -13.85
CA ALA A 70 -12.79 31.54 -13.20
C ALA A 70 -14.32 31.38 -13.28
N ALA A 71 -15.10 32.45 -13.08
CA ALA A 71 -16.57 32.39 -13.15
C ALA A 71 -17.11 31.98 -14.54
N ALA A 72 -16.40 32.31 -15.63
CA ALA A 72 -16.83 31.87 -16.96
C ALA A 72 -16.52 30.38 -17.17
N VAL A 73 -15.38 29.90 -16.66
CA VAL A 73 -15.02 28.48 -16.67
C VAL A 73 -15.97 27.66 -15.79
N GLU A 74 -16.31 28.16 -14.60
CA GLU A 74 -17.31 27.54 -13.71
C GLU A 74 -18.67 27.41 -14.42
N SER A 75 -19.09 28.44 -15.15
CA SER A 75 -20.33 28.39 -15.94
C SER A 75 -20.27 27.33 -17.04
N HIS A 76 -19.12 27.13 -17.68
CA HIS A 76 -18.91 26.10 -18.70
C HIS A 76 -19.02 24.69 -18.09
N LEU A 77 -18.32 24.44 -16.98
CA LEU A 77 -18.39 23.17 -16.25
C LEU A 77 -19.80 22.88 -15.75
N SER A 78 -20.49 23.89 -15.20
CA SER A 78 -21.88 23.79 -14.73
C SER A 78 -22.88 23.46 -15.86
N ALA A 79 -22.52 23.75 -17.11
CA ALA A 79 -23.32 23.39 -18.29
C ALA A 79 -23.03 21.97 -18.81
N GLY A 80 -22.11 21.23 -18.17
CA GLY A 80 -21.68 19.89 -18.57
C GLY A 80 -20.45 19.87 -19.47
N GLY A 81 -19.81 21.02 -19.69
CA GLY A 81 -18.61 21.11 -20.51
C GLY A 81 -17.37 20.53 -19.84
N GLY A 82 -16.40 20.15 -20.65
CA GLY A 82 -15.09 19.67 -20.21
C GLY A 82 -14.02 20.78 -20.18
N LEU A 83 -13.04 20.67 -19.29
CA LEU A 83 -11.85 21.53 -19.24
C LEU A 83 -10.57 20.69 -19.28
N LEU A 84 -9.73 20.93 -20.28
CA LEU A 84 -8.38 20.39 -20.36
C LEU A 84 -7.36 21.46 -19.95
N LEU A 85 -6.59 21.18 -18.90
CA LEU A 85 -5.43 21.97 -18.49
C LEU A 85 -4.17 21.17 -18.79
N SER A 86 -3.32 21.63 -19.71
CA SER A 86 -2.08 20.87 -20.02
C SER A 86 -0.79 21.67 -19.90
N LEU A 87 0.29 20.93 -19.64
CA LEU A 87 1.59 21.44 -19.18
C LEU A 87 1.42 22.24 -17.89
N ARG A 88 1.91 23.49 -17.85
CA ARG A 88 1.88 24.35 -16.66
C ARG A 88 0.51 24.96 -16.38
N ALA A 89 -0.47 24.81 -17.29
CA ALA A 89 -1.84 25.26 -17.04
C ALA A 89 -2.50 24.50 -15.88
N MET A 90 -2.10 23.26 -15.62
CA MET A 90 -2.60 22.46 -14.50
C MET A 90 -2.26 23.07 -13.13
N ALA A 91 -1.26 23.95 -13.04
CA ALA A 91 -0.91 24.61 -11.80
C ALA A 91 -1.90 25.72 -11.36
N ALA A 92 -2.95 25.99 -12.15
CA ALA A 92 -3.98 26.99 -11.85
C ALA A 92 -5.32 26.37 -11.40
N VAL A 93 -5.31 25.12 -10.93
CA VAL A 93 -6.53 24.39 -10.52
C VAL A 93 -7.19 24.99 -9.26
N ASP A 94 -6.40 25.64 -8.42
CA ASP A 94 -6.84 26.36 -7.23
C ASP A 94 -7.50 27.70 -7.57
N ASP A 95 -7.03 28.39 -8.62
CA ASP A 95 -7.68 29.59 -9.16
C ASP A 95 -9.11 29.33 -9.67
N LEU A 96 -9.44 28.07 -9.99
CA LEU A 96 -10.77 27.64 -10.44
C LEU A 96 -11.66 27.11 -9.30
N GLU A 97 -11.17 27.08 -8.06
CA GLU A 97 -11.83 26.44 -6.91
C GLU A 97 -12.20 24.95 -7.13
N THR A 98 -11.69 24.35 -8.20
CA THR A 98 -11.88 22.93 -8.55
C THR A 98 -11.08 22.06 -7.59
N GLU A 99 -9.90 22.53 -7.21
CA GLU A 99 -8.98 21.91 -6.28
C GLU A 99 -8.52 22.94 -5.23
N THR A 100 -8.13 22.50 -4.04
CA THR A 100 -7.57 23.38 -3.00
C THR A 100 -6.08 23.15 -2.77
N VAL A 101 -5.57 22.02 -3.24
CA VAL A 101 -4.15 21.65 -3.19
C VAL A 101 -3.60 21.68 -4.61
N PRO A 102 -2.90 22.75 -5.04
CA PRO A 102 -2.29 22.78 -6.36
C PRO A 102 -1.09 21.82 -6.44
N PRO A 103 -0.62 21.48 -7.65
CA PRO A 103 0.61 20.72 -7.86
C PRO A 103 1.81 21.35 -7.13
N ASP A 104 2.54 20.56 -6.33
CA ASP A 104 3.69 21.03 -5.54
C ASP A 104 4.99 21.11 -6.35
N ALA A 105 5.02 20.59 -7.57
CA ALA A 105 6.15 20.70 -8.49
C ALA A 105 5.73 21.27 -9.86
N VAL A 106 6.19 22.49 -10.17
CA VAL A 106 5.88 23.19 -11.42
C VAL A 106 7.13 23.83 -12.00
N GLY A 107 7.48 23.52 -13.25
CA GLY A 107 8.74 23.98 -13.81
C GLY A 107 8.89 23.74 -15.30
N THR A 108 10.15 23.70 -15.72
CA THR A 108 10.58 23.29 -17.06
C THR A 108 11.70 22.29 -16.87
N GLU A 109 11.59 21.14 -17.50
CA GLU A 109 12.61 20.08 -17.43
C GLU A 109 13.23 19.82 -18.79
N GLY A 110 14.50 19.40 -18.78
CA GLY A 110 15.20 18.91 -19.97
C GLY A 110 14.91 17.44 -20.15
N VAL A 111 14.11 17.09 -21.17
CA VAL A 111 13.89 15.71 -21.58
C VAL A 111 15.10 15.28 -22.41
N THR A 112 15.90 14.36 -21.87
CA THR A 112 17.06 13.76 -22.56
C THR A 112 16.83 12.31 -22.98
N GLU A 113 15.75 11.71 -22.48
CA GLU A 113 15.33 10.33 -22.74
C GLU A 113 13.81 10.31 -22.96
N PRO A 114 13.27 9.31 -23.66
CA PRO A 114 11.82 9.17 -23.85
C PRO A 114 11.05 9.32 -22.54
N SER A 115 10.05 10.18 -22.49
CA SER A 115 9.23 10.40 -21.30
C SER A 115 7.77 10.53 -21.67
N GLY A 116 6.88 10.21 -20.73
CA GLY A 116 5.45 10.34 -20.92
C GLY A 116 4.69 9.91 -19.69
N VAL A 117 3.52 9.30 -19.90
CA VAL A 117 2.61 8.93 -18.82
C VAL A 117 2.72 7.44 -18.49
N LEU A 118 2.72 7.16 -17.19
CA LEU A 118 2.57 5.85 -16.60
C LEU A 118 1.14 5.77 -16.05
N TRP A 119 0.23 5.20 -16.83
CA TRP A 119 -1.20 5.15 -16.53
C TRP A 119 -1.54 4.10 -15.48
N ARG A 120 -2.47 4.39 -14.58
CA ARG A 120 -2.87 3.43 -13.54
C ARG A 120 -3.71 2.31 -14.12
N ARG A 121 -3.39 1.06 -13.73
CA ARG A 121 -4.16 -0.14 -14.09
C ARG A 121 -5.65 -0.03 -13.75
N LEU A 122 -5.99 0.71 -12.68
CA LEU A 122 -7.37 0.90 -12.24
C LEU A 122 -8.26 1.61 -13.27
N TYR A 123 -7.66 2.35 -14.21
CA TYR A 123 -8.36 3.18 -15.18
C TYR A 123 -7.91 2.86 -16.61
N ASP A 124 -7.50 1.63 -16.89
CA ASP A 124 -6.95 1.24 -18.19
C ASP A 124 -8.00 1.14 -19.31
N ASP A 125 -9.28 1.27 -18.97
CA ASP A 125 -10.42 1.44 -19.88
C ASP A 125 -10.73 2.92 -20.17
N HIS A 126 -10.00 3.86 -19.57
CA HIS A 126 -10.27 5.29 -19.71
C HIS A 126 -10.00 5.77 -21.16
N PRO A 127 -10.87 6.61 -21.77
CA PRO A 127 -10.73 7.00 -23.19
C PRO A 127 -9.41 7.69 -23.57
N ALA A 128 -8.72 8.29 -22.59
CA ALA A 128 -7.38 8.86 -22.80
C ALA A 128 -6.33 7.81 -23.18
N ILE A 129 -6.48 6.56 -22.71
CA ILE A 129 -5.50 5.48 -22.89
C ILE A 129 -6.07 4.24 -23.59
N GLU A 130 -7.38 4.14 -23.81
CA GLU A 130 -8.06 2.98 -24.41
C GLU A 130 -7.43 2.53 -25.76
N ALA A 131 -6.83 3.45 -26.50
CA ALA A 131 -6.21 3.18 -27.79
C ALA A 131 -4.74 2.70 -27.71
N PHE A 132 -4.22 2.37 -26.52
CA PHE A 132 -2.86 1.88 -26.29
C PHE A 132 -2.89 0.46 -25.70
N ASP A 133 -1.89 -0.35 -26.06
CA ASP A 133 -1.80 -1.77 -25.64
C ASP A 133 -1.14 -1.96 -24.25
N GLY A 134 -0.90 -0.88 -23.50
CA GLY A 134 -0.22 -0.93 -22.20
C GLY A 134 -0.27 0.38 -21.42
N LEU A 135 0.25 0.35 -20.19
CA LEU A 135 0.17 1.44 -19.23
C LEU A 135 1.23 2.54 -19.44
N ARG A 136 2.29 2.25 -20.20
CA ARG A 136 3.43 3.15 -20.42
C ARG A 136 3.29 3.80 -21.80
N VAL A 137 3.07 5.11 -21.84
CA VAL A 137 2.86 5.87 -23.08
C VAL A 137 3.86 7.01 -23.18
N GLY A 138 4.84 6.86 -24.08
CA GLY A 138 5.81 7.91 -24.39
C GLY A 138 5.18 9.07 -25.17
N LEU A 139 5.36 10.30 -24.67
CA LEU A 139 4.79 11.53 -25.22
C LEU A 139 5.87 12.50 -25.74
N CYS A 140 7.10 12.41 -25.24
CA CYS A 140 8.23 13.25 -25.59
C CYS A 140 9.51 12.41 -25.66
N ASP A 141 10.45 12.71 -26.55
CA ASP A 141 11.75 12.03 -26.63
C ASP A 141 12.96 12.94 -26.43
N ARG A 142 12.74 14.26 -26.46
CA ARG A 142 13.76 15.29 -26.23
C ARG A 142 13.11 16.67 -26.12
N GLY A 143 13.82 17.61 -25.49
CA GLY A 143 13.47 19.03 -25.53
C GLY A 143 13.41 19.65 -24.14
N ALA A 144 13.05 20.94 -24.07
CA ALA A 144 12.78 21.62 -22.81
C ALA A 144 11.27 21.82 -22.67
N VAL A 145 10.63 21.04 -21.79
CA VAL A 145 9.16 20.99 -21.68
C VAL A 145 8.71 21.43 -20.30
N GLY A 146 7.68 22.27 -20.26
CA GLY A 146 7.04 22.70 -19.02
C GLY A 146 6.22 21.57 -18.40
N PHE A 147 6.22 21.48 -17.07
CA PHE A 147 5.47 20.46 -16.33
C PHE A 147 4.76 21.07 -15.12
N ALA A 148 3.72 20.37 -14.66
CA ALA A 148 3.07 20.59 -13.37
C ALA A 148 2.62 19.22 -12.84
N ARG A 149 3.00 18.87 -11.62
CA ARG A 149 2.73 17.53 -11.08
C ARG A 149 2.68 17.54 -9.56
N TYR A 150 2.01 16.54 -9.02
CA TYR A 150 2.04 16.26 -7.60
C TYR A 150 3.22 15.34 -7.32
N GLU A 151 4.00 15.63 -6.29
CA GLU A 151 5.12 14.79 -5.83
C GLU A 151 4.94 14.35 -4.38
N SER A 152 4.55 15.26 -3.48
CA SER A 152 4.50 14.99 -2.04
C SER A 152 3.07 14.99 -1.49
N VAL A 153 2.27 15.99 -1.89
CA VAL A 153 0.91 16.19 -1.36
C VAL A 153 -0.09 15.85 -2.45
N LEU A 154 -1.02 14.94 -2.19
CA LEU A 154 -2.03 14.58 -3.18
C LEU A 154 -3.11 15.66 -3.33
N PRO A 155 -3.75 15.77 -4.50
CA PRO A 155 -4.93 16.62 -4.66
C PRO A 155 -6.00 16.24 -3.63
N SER A 156 -6.72 17.21 -3.08
CA SER A 156 -7.75 16.97 -2.06
C SER A 156 -9.03 16.38 -2.66
N ARG A 157 -9.36 16.75 -3.91
CA ARG A 157 -10.58 16.32 -4.61
C ARG A 157 -10.28 15.51 -5.85
N GLY A 158 -9.19 15.83 -6.54
CA GLY A 158 -8.79 15.17 -7.78
C GLY A 158 -8.35 13.73 -7.59
N GLU A 159 -8.52 12.93 -8.64
CA GLU A 159 -8.01 11.57 -8.70
C GLU A 159 -6.81 11.47 -9.65
N VAL A 160 -5.71 10.90 -9.13
CA VAL A 160 -4.51 10.67 -9.93
C VAL A 160 -4.80 9.58 -10.95
N LEU A 161 -4.67 9.86 -12.24
CA LEU A 161 -4.91 8.89 -13.30
C LEU A 161 -3.60 8.29 -13.84
N ALA A 162 -2.52 9.07 -13.81
CA ALA A 162 -1.21 8.63 -14.27
C ALA A 162 -0.06 9.34 -13.54
N SER A 163 1.04 8.61 -13.43
CA SER A 163 2.36 9.10 -13.04
C SER A 163 3.26 9.22 -14.26
N THR A 164 4.58 9.25 -14.06
CA THR A 164 5.55 9.47 -15.14
C THR A 164 6.29 8.19 -15.48
N VAL A 165 6.59 8.01 -16.77
CA VAL A 165 7.58 7.04 -17.25
C VAL A 165 8.76 7.80 -17.86
N ARG A 166 9.98 7.33 -17.60
CA ARG A 166 11.23 7.87 -18.16
C ARG A 166 12.08 6.72 -18.69
N ALA A 167 12.40 6.77 -19.97
CA ALA A 167 12.98 5.68 -20.75
C ALA A 167 12.20 4.37 -20.57
N ASP A 168 12.82 3.41 -19.87
CA ASP A 168 12.31 2.10 -19.50
C ASP A 168 12.07 1.96 -17.99
N HIS A 169 11.99 3.07 -17.26
CA HIS A 169 11.79 3.11 -15.82
C HIS A 169 10.52 3.87 -15.45
N ASP A 170 9.76 3.29 -14.52
CA ASP A 170 8.60 3.91 -13.91
C ASP A 170 9.04 4.94 -12.85
N VAL A 171 8.35 6.09 -12.81
CA VAL A 171 8.57 7.13 -11.79
C VAL A 171 7.24 7.45 -11.10
N PRO A 172 6.72 6.55 -10.23
CA PRO A 172 5.35 6.65 -9.72
C PRO A 172 5.06 7.89 -8.88
N HIS A 173 6.07 8.43 -8.18
CA HIS A 173 5.92 9.62 -7.35
C HIS A 173 5.74 10.92 -8.16
N GLU A 174 6.04 10.93 -9.46
CA GLU A 174 5.82 12.08 -10.33
C GLU A 174 4.41 11.99 -10.98
N MET A 175 3.38 12.45 -10.27
CA MET A 175 1.97 12.30 -10.64
C MET A 175 1.50 13.41 -11.59
N THR A 176 1.43 13.09 -12.89
CA THR A 176 1.34 14.09 -13.98
C THR A 176 -0.04 14.18 -14.65
N VAL A 177 -0.96 13.26 -14.36
CA VAL A 177 -2.34 13.32 -14.87
C VAL A 177 -3.33 13.17 -13.74
N VAL A 178 -4.25 14.12 -13.62
CA VAL A 178 -5.30 14.14 -12.59
C VAL A 178 -6.65 14.48 -13.22
N GLY A 179 -7.70 13.75 -12.82
CA GLY A 179 -9.08 14.03 -13.19
C GLY A 179 -9.86 14.63 -12.02
N TRP A 180 -10.78 15.56 -12.29
CA TRP A 180 -11.74 16.06 -11.32
C TRP A 180 -13.15 15.95 -11.88
N ASP A 181 -14.05 15.32 -11.11
CA ASP A 181 -15.49 15.32 -11.36
C ASP A 181 -16.07 16.66 -10.88
N ALA A 182 -16.63 17.43 -11.81
CA ALA A 182 -17.20 18.76 -11.57
C ALA A 182 -18.72 18.80 -11.81
N ASP A 183 -19.38 17.64 -11.74
CA ASP A 183 -20.82 17.37 -11.95
C ASP A 183 -21.72 18.60 -12.25
N PRO A 184 -22.25 18.75 -13.48
CA PRO A 184 -22.22 17.78 -14.58
C PRO A 184 -20.94 17.78 -15.43
N GLY A 185 -20.03 18.74 -15.23
CA GLY A 185 -18.82 18.88 -16.03
C GLY A 185 -17.64 18.01 -15.59
N SER A 186 -16.49 18.19 -16.23
CA SER A 186 -15.27 17.44 -15.90
C SER A 186 -14.01 18.23 -16.20
N VAL A 187 -12.98 18.06 -15.37
CA VAL A 187 -11.65 18.68 -15.57
C VAL A 187 -10.59 17.60 -15.67
N MET A 188 -9.65 17.75 -16.60
CA MET A 188 -8.45 16.92 -16.67
C MET A 188 -7.21 17.79 -16.72
N GLY A 189 -6.28 17.50 -15.82
CA GLY A 189 -4.96 18.08 -15.75
C GLY A 189 -3.95 17.12 -16.36
N VAL A 190 -3.18 17.58 -17.33
CA VAL A 190 -2.10 16.82 -17.98
C VAL A 190 -0.83 17.65 -17.91
N GLY A 191 -0.11 17.55 -16.81
CA GLY A 191 1.18 18.21 -16.65
C GLY A 191 2.38 17.37 -17.09
N ALA A 192 2.13 16.22 -17.70
CA ALA A 192 3.10 15.42 -18.46
C ALA A 192 3.65 16.20 -19.67
N PRO A 193 4.79 15.81 -20.28
CA PRO A 193 5.44 16.56 -21.36
C PRO A 193 4.70 16.47 -22.72
N LEU A 194 3.48 17.01 -22.78
CA LEU A 194 2.60 17.05 -23.94
C LEU A 194 2.90 18.28 -24.83
N ALA A 195 4.03 18.29 -25.53
CA ALA A 195 4.47 19.43 -26.37
C ALA A 195 4.36 19.17 -27.89
N PHE A 196 4.02 20.20 -28.65
CA PHE A 196 3.71 20.20 -30.08
C PHE A 196 4.72 20.99 -30.93
N ASP A 197 5.35 22.04 -30.41
CA ASP A 197 6.31 22.88 -31.16
C ASP A 197 7.68 22.18 -31.30
N GLU A 198 8.05 21.35 -30.33
CA GLU A 198 9.31 20.62 -30.33
C GLU A 198 9.28 19.38 -31.27
N PRO A 199 10.30 19.18 -32.12
CA PRO A 199 10.33 18.06 -33.05
C PRO A 199 10.70 16.74 -32.37
N VAL A 200 9.70 15.88 -32.17
CA VAL A 200 9.87 14.51 -31.63
C VAL A 200 9.95 13.45 -32.74
N ALA A 201 10.44 12.25 -32.43
CA ALA A 201 10.40 11.13 -33.37
C ALA A 201 8.96 10.77 -33.77
N ALA A 202 8.74 10.36 -35.03
CA ALA A 202 7.40 10.10 -35.57
C ALA A 202 6.54 9.12 -34.75
N PRO A 203 7.07 8.02 -34.17
CA PRO A 203 6.29 7.15 -33.29
C PRO A 203 5.83 7.85 -32.02
N VAL A 204 6.67 8.71 -31.44
CA VAL A 204 6.36 9.49 -30.23
C VAL A 204 5.34 10.58 -30.53
N ALA A 205 5.46 11.27 -31.68
CA ALA A 205 4.44 12.20 -32.15
C ALA A 205 3.08 11.50 -32.30
N ALA A 206 3.03 10.29 -32.88
CA ALA A 206 1.79 9.55 -33.04
C ALA A 206 1.16 9.14 -31.70
N SER A 207 1.98 8.76 -30.72
CA SER A 207 1.51 8.48 -29.35
C SER A 207 0.99 9.73 -28.66
N ARG A 208 1.74 10.84 -28.72
CA ARG A 208 1.34 12.15 -28.20
C ARG A 208 -0.01 12.59 -28.76
N ASP A 209 -0.15 12.54 -30.09
CA ASP A 209 -1.37 12.96 -30.80
C ASP A 209 -2.56 12.07 -30.41
N ARG A 210 -2.35 10.76 -30.31
CA ARG A 210 -3.40 9.81 -29.88
C ARG A 210 -3.83 10.07 -28.44
N PHE A 211 -2.87 10.33 -27.54
CA PHE A 211 -3.15 10.62 -26.14
C PHE A 211 -3.90 11.94 -25.96
N ALA A 212 -3.47 13.02 -26.62
CA ALA A 212 -4.16 14.30 -26.60
C ALA A 212 -5.60 14.18 -27.14
N ALA A 213 -5.79 13.44 -28.24
CA ALA A 213 -7.11 13.15 -28.78
C ALA A 213 -7.97 12.33 -27.79
N GLY A 214 -7.39 11.33 -27.11
CA GLY A 214 -8.08 10.57 -26.08
C GLY A 214 -8.53 11.44 -24.90
N CYS A 215 -7.69 12.36 -24.44
CA CYS A 215 -8.04 13.31 -23.37
C CYS A 215 -9.22 14.21 -23.76
N LEU A 216 -9.22 14.76 -24.99
CA LEU A 216 -10.33 15.55 -25.51
C LEU A 216 -11.61 14.71 -25.63
N SER A 217 -11.49 13.46 -26.08
CA SER A 217 -12.64 12.53 -26.16
C SER A 217 -13.22 12.21 -24.79
N ALA A 218 -12.38 12.05 -23.76
CA ALA A 218 -12.81 11.79 -22.40
C ALA A 218 -13.61 12.97 -21.82
N LEU A 219 -13.22 14.20 -22.16
CA LEU A 219 -13.85 15.43 -21.66
C LEU A 219 -15.09 15.86 -22.46
N ALA A 220 -15.17 15.51 -23.74
CA ALA A 220 -16.31 15.85 -24.60
C ALA A 220 -17.47 14.84 -24.49
N GLY A 221 -17.19 13.62 -24.05
CA GLY A 221 -18.19 12.57 -23.91
C GLY A 221 -18.90 12.59 -22.56
N ASP A 222 -19.88 11.69 -22.40
CA ASP A 222 -20.61 11.50 -21.13
C ASP A 222 -19.77 10.75 -20.05
N THR A 223 -18.47 10.52 -20.30
CA THR A 223 -17.59 9.79 -19.40
C THR A 223 -17.16 10.70 -18.25
N ARG A 224 -17.66 10.42 -17.04
CA ARG A 224 -17.22 11.11 -15.84
C ARG A 224 -15.77 10.79 -15.51
N GLN A 225 -15.05 11.79 -15.02
CA GLN A 225 -13.72 11.56 -14.47
C GLN A 225 -13.81 10.70 -13.21
N PRO A 226 -12.89 9.74 -13.00
CA PRO A 226 -12.81 8.98 -11.77
C PRO A 226 -12.69 9.91 -10.56
N SER A 227 -13.24 9.47 -9.43
CA SER A 227 -13.09 10.14 -8.13
C SER A 227 -12.78 9.11 -7.05
N ARG A 228 -12.11 9.56 -5.98
CA ARG A 228 -11.85 8.70 -4.81
C ARG A 228 -13.17 8.23 -4.21
N PRO A 229 -13.33 6.91 -3.96
CA PRO A 229 -14.50 6.41 -3.25
C PRO A 229 -14.69 7.10 -1.90
N LYS A 230 -15.94 7.50 -1.62
CA LYS A 230 -16.33 8.15 -0.35
C LYS A 230 -17.22 7.26 0.53
N ASP A 231 -17.53 6.05 0.05
CA ASP A 231 -18.35 5.06 0.74
C ASP A 231 -17.84 3.63 0.46
N ALA A 232 -18.33 2.67 1.23
CA ALA A 232 -17.99 1.26 1.10
C ALA A 232 -18.37 0.68 -0.28
N ALA A 233 -19.44 1.19 -0.92
CA ALA A 233 -19.88 0.70 -2.21
C ALA A 233 -18.89 1.05 -3.33
N GLY A 234 -18.35 2.28 -3.30
CA GLY A 234 -17.29 2.73 -4.19
C GLY A 234 -15.98 1.98 -3.94
N MET A 235 -15.62 1.72 -2.67
CA MET A 235 -14.43 0.92 -2.33
C MET A 235 -14.55 -0.51 -2.87
N ALA A 236 -15.71 -1.14 -2.71
CA ALA A 236 -15.98 -2.46 -3.27
C ALA A 236 -16.00 -2.46 -4.81
N ALA A 237 -16.45 -1.37 -5.45
CA ALA A 237 -16.37 -1.22 -6.90
C ALA A 237 -14.92 -1.14 -7.38
N MET A 238 -14.08 -0.35 -6.70
CA MET A 238 -12.65 -0.24 -6.97
C MET A 238 -11.94 -1.61 -6.87
N ARG A 239 -12.25 -2.42 -5.85
CA ARG A 239 -11.72 -3.80 -5.71
C ARG A 239 -12.06 -4.67 -6.91
N ARG A 240 -13.32 -4.64 -7.37
CA ARG A 240 -13.78 -5.47 -8.49
C ARG A 240 -13.12 -5.10 -9.81
N THR A 241 -12.74 -3.84 -10.00
CA THR A 241 -12.12 -3.37 -11.25
C THR A 241 -10.78 -4.07 -11.55
N LEU A 242 -9.97 -4.36 -10.53
CA LEU A 242 -8.65 -4.99 -10.74
C LEU A 242 -8.71 -6.50 -11.02
N GLY A 243 -9.85 -7.14 -10.79
CA GLY A 243 -10.04 -8.58 -11.01
C GLY A 243 -9.12 -9.48 -10.18
N ASP A 244 -9.04 -10.76 -10.57
CA ASP A 244 -8.32 -11.84 -9.86
C ASP A 244 -6.89 -12.05 -10.41
N SER A 245 -6.05 -11.01 -10.28
CA SER A 245 -4.71 -10.92 -10.88
C SER A 245 -3.61 -11.64 -10.08
N GLY A 246 -3.90 -12.83 -9.53
CA GLY A 246 -2.99 -13.52 -8.60
C GLY A 246 -2.92 -12.83 -7.24
N ARG A 247 -3.97 -12.06 -6.92
CA ARG A 247 -4.17 -11.38 -5.65
C ARG A 247 -4.62 -12.39 -4.58
N PRO A 248 -4.21 -12.23 -3.31
CA PRO A 248 -4.73 -13.05 -2.22
C PRO A 248 -6.26 -12.92 -2.09
N ASP A 249 -6.94 -14.05 -1.94
CA ASP A 249 -8.39 -14.17 -1.80
C ASP A 249 -8.85 -14.02 -0.35
N TYR A 250 -8.07 -14.48 0.64
CA TYR A 250 -8.46 -14.48 2.05
C TYR A 250 -7.51 -13.76 3.00
N HIS A 251 -6.30 -13.39 2.54
CA HIS A 251 -5.49 -12.39 3.23
C HIS A 251 -6.03 -10.99 2.95
N PHE A 252 -5.94 -10.12 3.96
CA PHE A 252 -6.40 -8.76 3.79
C PHE A 252 -5.49 -7.99 2.82
N THR A 253 -6.09 -7.23 1.90
CA THR A 253 -5.41 -6.36 0.92
C THR A 253 -6.26 -5.11 0.72
N ALA A 254 -5.68 -3.93 0.51
CA ALA A 254 -6.45 -2.72 0.20
C ALA A 254 -7.15 -2.84 -1.17
N PRO A 255 -8.36 -2.28 -1.42
CA PRO A 255 -9.12 -2.50 -2.66
C PRO A 255 -8.32 -2.32 -3.97
N ALA A 256 -7.40 -1.37 -3.98
CA ALA A 256 -6.41 -1.13 -5.02
C ALA A 256 -5.24 -0.40 -4.35
N ASN A 257 -4.13 -0.20 -5.08
CA ASN A 257 -2.98 0.60 -4.66
C ASN A 257 -2.15 -0.02 -3.53
N TRP A 258 -1.42 0.81 -2.77
CA TRP A 258 -0.43 0.40 -1.78
C TRP A 258 -1.04 0.19 -0.40
N LEU A 259 -0.64 -0.90 0.26
CA LEU A 259 -0.87 -1.17 1.67
C LEU A 259 0.46 -1.54 2.33
N ASN A 260 0.72 -1.00 3.52
CA ASN A 260 1.74 -1.53 4.44
C ASN A 260 1.18 -1.76 5.84
N ASP A 261 1.75 -1.13 6.85
CA ASP A 261 1.58 -1.44 8.26
C ASP A 261 0.08 -1.50 8.65
N PRO A 262 -0.37 -2.56 9.35
CA PRO A 262 -1.64 -2.52 10.05
C PRO A 262 -1.60 -1.43 11.13
N ASN A 263 -2.67 -0.65 11.21
CA ASN A 263 -2.78 0.48 12.12
C ASN A 263 -4.14 0.48 12.82
N GLY A 264 -4.22 1.21 13.93
CA GLY A 264 -5.46 1.45 14.64
C GLY A 264 -6.29 0.21 14.99
N LEU A 265 -5.67 -0.97 15.14
CA LEU A 265 -6.41 -2.22 15.29
C LEU A 265 -7.25 -2.20 16.57
N ILE A 266 -8.58 -2.30 16.45
CA ILE A 266 -9.49 -2.21 17.59
C ILE A 266 -10.76 -3.00 17.37
N ARG A 267 -11.29 -3.59 18.44
CA ARG A 267 -12.66 -4.10 18.47
C ARG A 267 -13.58 -3.02 19.03
N TRP A 268 -14.47 -2.50 18.19
CA TRP A 268 -15.37 -1.41 18.54
C TRP A 268 -16.80 -1.76 18.15
N ASN A 269 -17.76 -1.52 19.05
CA ASN A 269 -19.19 -1.79 18.81
C ASN A 269 -19.50 -3.19 18.23
N GLY A 270 -18.75 -4.20 18.67
CA GLY A 270 -18.94 -5.59 18.25
C GLY A 270 -18.26 -5.98 16.94
N ARG A 271 -17.54 -5.07 16.27
CA ARG A 271 -16.84 -5.29 15.00
C ARG A 271 -15.34 -5.15 15.19
N TYR A 272 -14.57 -5.85 14.37
CA TYR A 272 -13.13 -5.67 14.23
C TYR A 272 -12.87 -4.58 13.22
N HIS A 273 -12.03 -3.61 13.56
CA HIS A 273 -11.57 -2.55 12.69
C HIS A 273 -10.08 -2.74 12.42
N VAL A 274 -9.73 -2.77 11.15
CA VAL A 274 -8.34 -2.76 10.68
C VAL A 274 -8.17 -1.47 9.90
N PHE A 275 -7.33 -0.57 10.41
CA PHE A 275 -6.78 0.51 9.61
C PHE A 275 -5.41 0.06 9.10
N TYR A 276 -4.88 0.77 8.13
CA TYR A 276 -3.59 0.42 7.53
C TYR A 276 -3.03 1.62 6.77
N GLN A 277 -1.71 1.75 6.72
CA GLN A 277 -1.08 2.72 5.84
C GLN A 277 -1.46 2.45 4.39
N TYR A 278 -1.86 3.50 3.67
CA TYR A 278 -2.48 3.44 2.36
C TYR A 278 -2.02 4.59 1.47
N ASN A 279 -1.61 4.32 0.22
CA ASN A 279 -1.43 5.40 -0.77
C ASN A 279 -2.54 5.34 -1.83
N PRO A 280 -3.49 6.30 -1.86
CA PRO A 280 -4.56 6.30 -2.85
C PRO A 280 -4.10 6.59 -4.29
N ALA A 281 -2.90 7.14 -4.48
CA ALA A 281 -2.39 7.52 -5.80
C ALA A 281 -1.85 6.34 -6.63
N GLY A 282 -1.53 5.20 -6.02
CA GLY A 282 -1.02 4.05 -6.74
C GLY A 282 -0.32 3.02 -5.84
N PRO A 283 0.10 1.87 -6.40
CA PRO A 283 0.73 0.79 -5.67
C PRO A 283 2.21 1.06 -5.36
N PHE A 284 2.49 2.19 -4.70
CA PHE A 284 3.82 2.60 -4.25
C PHE A 284 3.73 3.40 -2.94
N HIS A 285 4.78 3.38 -2.12
CA HIS A 285 4.86 4.19 -0.92
C HIS A 285 5.16 5.66 -1.27
N ASN A 286 4.38 6.61 -0.74
CA ASN A 286 4.63 8.05 -0.86
C ASN A 286 3.75 8.87 0.13
N SER A 287 2.62 9.41 -0.34
CA SER A 287 1.70 10.23 0.47
C SER A 287 0.73 9.35 1.27
N ILE A 288 1.17 8.93 2.46
CA ILE A 288 0.46 7.94 3.26
C ILE A 288 -0.82 8.52 3.88
N HIS A 289 -1.91 7.77 3.70
CA HIS A 289 -3.21 7.89 4.31
C HIS A 289 -3.46 6.68 5.21
N TRP A 290 -4.55 6.65 5.96
CA TRP A 290 -5.03 5.41 6.59
C TRP A 290 -6.25 4.88 5.86
N GLY A 291 -6.12 3.72 5.23
CA GLY A 291 -7.27 2.93 4.79
C GLY A 291 -8.00 2.31 5.98
N HIS A 292 -9.20 1.76 5.73
CA HIS A 292 -10.05 1.20 6.76
C HIS A 292 -10.86 0.02 6.21
N ALA A 293 -10.94 -1.05 6.98
CA ALA A 293 -11.86 -2.14 6.76
C ALA A 293 -12.46 -2.63 8.08
N THR A 294 -13.64 -3.25 7.98
CA THR A 294 -14.34 -3.84 9.12
C THR A 294 -14.71 -5.29 8.89
N SER A 295 -14.74 -6.09 9.95
CA SER A 295 -15.17 -7.48 9.91
C SER A 295 -15.96 -7.84 11.17
N GLU A 296 -16.89 -8.79 11.04
CA GLU A 296 -17.60 -9.39 12.18
C GLU A 296 -16.91 -10.69 12.66
N ASP A 297 -16.05 -11.28 11.84
CA ASP A 297 -15.51 -12.63 12.02
C ASP A 297 -14.01 -12.77 11.70
N LEU A 298 -13.28 -11.66 11.51
CA LEU A 298 -11.84 -11.56 11.21
C LEU A 298 -11.39 -12.06 9.84
N VAL A 299 -12.30 -12.60 9.02
CA VAL A 299 -11.93 -13.23 7.74
C VAL A 299 -12.75 -12.71 6.57
N HIS A 300 -13.99 -12.27 6.81
CA HIS A 300 -14.81 -11.57 5.83
C HIS A 300 -14.73 -10.06 6.06
N TRP A 301 -14.09 -9.36 5.13
CA TRP A 301 -13.78 -7.94 5.27
C TRP A 301 -14.65 -7.07 4.37
N ARG A 302 -15.17 -5.99 4.96
CA ARG A 302 -15.83 -4.91 4.24
C ARG A 302 -14.90 -3.71 4.20
N ASP A 303 -14.51 -3.31 3.00
CA ASP A 303 -13.75 -2.08 2.79
C ASP A 303 -14.59 -0.86 3.16
N GLU A 304 -14.00 0.05 3.92
CA GLU A 304 -14.59 1.32 4.33
C GLU A 304 -13.85 2.50 3.68
N PRO A 305 -14.42 3.72 3.68
CA PRO A 305 -13.72 4.91 3.20
C PRO A 305 -12.40 5.15 3.93
N VAL A 306 -11.48 5.84 3.26
CA VAL A 306 -10.22 6.30 3.86
C VAL A 306 -10.51 7.07 5.16
N ALA A 307 -9.87 6.64 6.25
CA ALA A 307 -10.14 7.14 7.60
C ALA A 307 -9.35 8.40 7.95
N LEU A 308 -8.06 8.45 7.58
CA LEU A 308 -7.19 9.62 7.76
C LEU A 308 -6.53 9.98 6.44
N SER A 309 -6.46 11.28 6.16
CA SER A 309 -5.75 11.86 5.01
C SER A 309 -4.82 12.96 5.49
N PRO A 310 -3.64 13.16 4.89
CA PRO A 310 -2.74 14.27 5.18
C PRO A 310 -3.44 15.63 5.18
N SER A 311 -3.07 16.52 6.10
CA SER A 311 -3.52 17.90 6.10
C SER A 311 -2.45 18.76 5.41
N PRO A 312 -2.73 19.41 4.26
CA PRO A 312 -1.72 20.14 3.47
C PRO A 312 -0.91 21.19 4.24
N ASP A 313 -1.50 21.81 5.26
CA ASP A 313 -0.87 22.82 6.13
C ASP A 313 -0.62 22.31 7.57
N GLY A 314 -0.76 21.00 7.79
CA GLY A 314 -0.66 20.37 9.11
C GLY A 314 0.69 19.67 9.35
N PRO A 315 0.93 19.21 10.58
CA PRO A 315 2.15 18.45 10.95
C PRO A 315 2.21 17.04 10.34
N ASP A 316 1.23 16.68 9.51
CA ASP A 316 1.14 15.41 8.79
C ASP A 316 0.98 15.65 7.27
N ARG A 317 1.47 16.80 6.80
CA ARG A 317 1.39 17.26 5.40
C ARG A 317 1.86 16.23 4.39
N ASP A 318 2.98 15.56 4.68
CA ASP A 318 3.58 14.60 3.76
C ASP A 318 3.02 13.17 3.95
N GLY A 319 2.18 12.95 4.96
CA GLY A 319 1.62 11.63 5.29
C GLY A 319 1.08 11.49 6.72
N CYS A 320 0.22 10.50 6.91
CA CYS A 320 -0.20 10.00 8.22
C CYS A 320 0.43 8.63 8.44
N TRP A 321 1.61 8.58 9.06
CA TRP A 321 2.36 7.36 9.35
C TRP A 321 1.70 6.51 10.44
N SER A 322 2.34 5.39 10.77
CA SER A 322 1.81 4.37 11.66
C SER A 322 1.45 4.85 13.06
N GLY A 323 0.53 4.11 13.67
CA GLY A 323 -0.08 4.49 14.93
C GLY A 323 -1.10 3.46 15.42
N CYS A 324 -1.74 3.78 16.54
CA CYS A 324 -2.65 2.88 17.25
C CYS A 324 -4.00 3.55 17.53
N ALA A 325 -4.99 2.73 17.87
CA ALA A 325 -6.31 3.15 18.31
C ALA A 325 -6.50 2.77 19.78
N VAL A 326 -7.11 3.67 20.56
CA VAL A 326 -7.40 3.42 21.98
C VAL A 326 -8.82 3.88 22.34
N ASP A 327 -9.39 3.23 23.34
CA ASP A 327 -10.65 3.63 23.98
C ASP A 327 -10.39 4.59 25.15
N ASP A 328 -10.64 5.88 24.94
CA ASP A 328 -10.58 6.94 25.96
C ASP A 328 -11.94 7.12 26.63
N ASP A 329 -12.24 6.21 27.58
CA ASP A 329 -13.46 6.21 28.39
C ASP A 329 -14.76 6.26 27.55
N GLY A 330 -14.85 5.42 26.51
CA GLY A 330 -15.95 5.34 25.56
C GLY A 330 -15.76 6.24 24.33
N THR A 331 -14.59 6.87 24.18
CA THR A 331 -14.27 7.72 23.03
C THR A 331 -13.08 7.14 22.26
N PRO A 332 -13.27 6.68 21.01
CA PRO A 332 -12.17 6.23 20.16
C PRO A 332 -11.18 7.35 19.84
N ARG A 333 -9.89 7.06 19.99
CA ARG A 333 -8.79 7.99 19.65
C ARG A 333 -7.77 7.27 18.78
N LEU A 334 -7.22 7.98 17.81
CA LEU A 334 -6.01 7.55 17.10
C LEU A 334 -4.83 8.37 17.57
N LEU A 335 -3.72 7.69 17.88
CA LEU A 335 -2.40 8.32 17.99
C LEU A 335 -1.54 7.80 16.84
N TYR A 336 -1.05 8.70 16.00
CA TYR A 336 -0.33 8.40 14.78
C TYR A 336 0.84 9.36 14.59
N THR A 337 1.84 8.97 13.81
CA THR A 337 2.94 9.87 13.47
C THR A 337 2.55 10.76 12.28
N GLY A 338 2.58 12.08 12.47
CA GLY A 338 2.54 13.05 11.38
C GLY A 338 3.95 13.32 10.85
N GLY A 339 4.11 13.31 9.53
CA GLY A 339 5.34 13.73 8.88
C GLY A 339 5.18 15.03 8.11
N ASP A 340 6.16 15.91 8.28
CA ASP A 340 6.28 17.20 7.61
C ASP A 340 7.78 17.49 7.35
N GLY A 341 8.16 17.41 6.08
CA GLY A 341 9.55 17.46 5.64
C GLY A 341 10.37 16.32 6.24
N ARG A 342 11.35 16.67 7.08
CA ARG A 342 12.23 15.72 7.78
C ARG A 342 11.77 15.41 9.21
N THR A 343 10.61 15.92 9.61
CA THR A 343 10.09 15.83 10.98
C THR A 343 9.10 14.68 11.09
N GLN A 344 9.13 13.96 12.22
CA GLN A 344 8.16 12.92 12.58
C GLN A 344 7.64 13.22 13.98
N LEU A 345 6.36 13.57 14.15
CA LEU A 345 5.81 13.96 15.44
C LEU A 345 4.44 13.31 15.74
N PRO A 346 4.13 12.99 17.01
CA PRO A 346 2.87 12.34 17.37
C PRO A 346 1.69 13.28 17.19
N CYS A 347 0.65 12.80 16.53
CA CYS A 347 -0.61 13.47 16.27
C CYS A 347 -1.77 12.67 16.88
N LEU A 348 -2.82 13.37 17.27
CA LEU A 348 -4.03 12.83 17.86
C LEU A 348 -5.25 13.08 16.95
N ALA A 349 -6.12 12.09 16.81
CA ALA A 349 -7.44 12.24 16.18
C ALA A 349 -8.54 11.59 17.03
N THR A 350 -9.77 12.05 16.88
CA THR A 350 -10.94 11.60 17.66
C THR A 350 -12.01 11.03 16.74
N GLY A 351 -12.57 9.88 17.09
CA GLY A 351 -13.66 9.27 16.33
C GLY A 351 -14.89 10.18 16.32
N ALA A 352 -15.43 10.48 15.14
CA ALA A 352 -16.55 11.39 14.96
C ALA A 352 -17.90 10.68 14.75
N ASP A 353 -17.90 9.35 14.72
CA ASP A 353 -19.08 8.50 14.63
C ASP A 353 -18.81 7.09 15.20
N ASP A 354 -19.89 6.34 15.44
CA ASP A 354 -19.85 5.01 16.05
C ASP A 354 -19.27 3.93 15.13
N ASP A 355 -19.25 4.17 13.81
CA ASP A 355 -18.71 3.26 12.79
C ASP A 355 -17.21 3.49 12.53
N LEU A 356 -16.61 4.49 13.19
CA LEU A 356 -15.20 4.90 13.03
C LEU A 356 -14.81 5.28 11.58
N SER A 357 -15.79 5.75 10.82
CA SER A 357 -15.63 6.12 9.40
C SER A 357 -15.10 7.54 9.21
N ARG A 358 -15.19 8.39 10.24
CA ARG A 358 -14.69 9.77 10.20
C ARG A 358 -13.93 10.11 11.47
N TRP A 359 -12.91 10.93 11.29
CA TRP A 359 -11.99 11.32 12.35
C TRP A 359 -11.77 12.84 12.34
N GLU A 360 -11.78 13.44 13.52
CA GLU A 360 -11.43 14.83 13.73
C GLU A 360 -10.02 14.92 14.32
N LYS A 361 -9.06 15.41 13.53
CA LYS A 361 -7.69 15.67 14.00
C LYS A 361 -7.69 16.75 15.08
N HIS A 362 -6.86 16.58 16.10
CA HIS A 362 -6.72 17.55 17.17
C HIS A 362 -6.08 18.84 16.63
N ARG A 363 -6.72 19.99 16.89
CA ARG A 363 -6.28 21.29 16.38
C ARG A 363 -4.88 21.73 16.83
N ASP A 364 -4.45 21.24 18.00
CA ASP A 364 -3.16 21.58 18.61
C ASP A 364 -2.13 20.46 18.35
N ASN A 365 -2.33 19.63 17.31
CA ASN A 365 -1.30 18.69 16.86
C ASN A 365 -0.03 19.45 16.41
N PRO A 366 1.16 18.88 16.62
CA PRO A 366 1.42 17.58 17.26
C PRO A 366 1.34 17.64 18.79
N VAL A 367 1.00 16.52 19.45
CA VAL A 367 0.88 16.44 20.93
C VAL A 367 2.22 16.30 21.65
N ILE A 368 3.30 16.00 20.90
CA ILE A 368 4.68 16.15 21.36
C ILE A 368 5.42 16.95 20.29
N GLU A 369 5.95 18.12 20.64
CA GLU A 369 6.52 19.06 19.66
C GLU A 369 7.97 18.77 19.26
N ARG A 370 8.65 17.87 19.97
CA ARG A 370 10.04 17.47 19.68
C ARG A 370 10.44 16.20 20.45
N PRO A 371 11.40 15.41 19.95
CA PRO A 371 12.06 14.37 20.73
C PRO A 371 12.76 14.92 21.99
N PRO A 372 13.08 14.07 22.99
CA PRO A 372 13.74 14.52 24.22
C PRO A 372 15.11 15.14 23.94
N ALA A 373 15.31 16.40 24.35
CA ALA A 373 16.50 17.17 24.02
C ALA A 373 17.83 16.64 24.61
N ASP A 374 17.76 15.80 25.65
CA ASP A 374 18.94 15.21 26.30
C ASP A 374 19.33 13.85 25.70
N LEU A 375 18.63 13.39 24.65
CA LEU A 375 18.95 12.17 23.91
C LEU A 375 19.57 12.52 22.56
N ASP A 376 20.60 11.76 22.19
CA ASP A 376 21.19 11.80 20.86
C ASP A 376 20.41 10.88 19.93
N VAL A 377 19.23 11.35 19.51
CA VAL A 377 18.36 10.64 18.57
C VAL A 377 19.03 10.64 17.19
N LEU A 378 18.99 9.49 16.52
CA LEU A 378 19.63 9.29 15.22
C LEU A 378 19.02 10.21 14.17
N GLU A 379 19.87 10.99 13.51
CA GLU A 379 19.56 11.73 12.29
C GLU A 379 19.98 10.91 11.07
N THR A 380 19.13 10.86 10.04
CA THR A 380 19.39 10.14 8.78
C THR A 380 19.31 11.08 7.58
N GLU A 381 19.55 10.53 6.37
CA GLU A 381 19.39 11.33 5.15
C GLU A 381 17.93 11.77 4.93
N HIS A 382 16.97 11.03 5.49
CA HIS A 382 15.53 11.28 5.35
C HIS A 382 14.96 12.05 6.54
N TRP A 383 15.46 11.81 7.76
CA TRP A 383 14.82 12.30 8.98
C TRP A 383 15.79 13.11 9.85
N GLU A 384 15.32 14.23 10.41
CA GLU A 384 16.09 15.01 11.38
C GLU A 384 16.21 14.26 12.73
N ALA A 385 15.25 13.39 13.01
CA ALA A 385 15.22 12.50 14.15
C ALA A 385 14.32 11.29 13.83
N GLU A 386 14.83 10.08 14.00
CA GLU A 386 14.02 8.86 13.96
C GLU A 386 13.08 8.84 15.18
N PHE A 387 11.79 9.16 15.00
CA PHE A 387 10.84 9.30 16.12
C PHE A 387 9.39 9.05 15.67
N ARG A 388 8.98 7.79 15.64
CA ARG A 388 7.68 7.39 15.08
C ARG A 388 7.11 6.13 15.71
N ASP A 389 5.88 5.85 15.34
CA ASP A 389 5.11 4.65 15.64
C ASP A 389 4.80 4.49 17.13
N HIS A 390 3.50 4.50 17.45
CA HIS A 390 3.03 4.61 18.82
C HIS A 390 2.36 3.31 19.27
N CYS A 391 2.72 2.84 20.47
CA CYS A 391 1.91 1.90 21.23
C CYS A 391 1.47 2.57 22.52
N VAL A 392 0.15 2.66 22.72
CA VAL A 392 -0.48 3.39 23.83
C VAL A 392 -1.32 2.42 24.65
N TRP A 393 -1.19 2.48 25.97
CA TRP A 393 -2.03 1.70 26.88
C TRP A 393 -2.35 2.49 28.16
N ARG A 394 -3.34 2.01 28.92
CA ARG A 394 -3.72 2.59 30.20
C ARG A 394 -3.41 1.61 31.33
N GLU A 395 -2.63 2.05 32.31
CA GLU A 395 -2.27 1.24 33.47
C GLU A 395 -2.31 2.11 34.74
N GLN A 396 -2.90 1.58 35.82
CA GLN A 396 -3.01 2.28 37.11
C GLN A 396 -3.63 3.70 37.02
N GLY A 397 -4.56 3.90 36.07
CA GLY A 397 -5.26 5.17 35.88
C GLY A 397 -4.48 6.24 35.11
N ARG A 398 -3.29 5.91 34.59
CA ARG A 398 -2.49 6.82 33.75
C ARG A 398 -2.34 6.25 32.34
N TRP A 399 -2.17 7.13 31.38
CA TRP A 399 -1.80 6.77 30.02
C TRP A 399 -0.29 6.56 29.94
N HIS A 400 0.10 5.54 29.19
CA HIS A 400 1.47 5.22 28.85
C HIS A 400 1.56 5.14 27.33
N GLN A 401 2.71 5.53 26.79
CA GLN A 401 3.04 5.20 25.41
C GLN A 401 4.52 4.87 25.26
N ILE A 402 4.81 4.08 24.24
CA ILE A 402 6.17 3.94 23.71
C ILE A 402 6.23 4.44 22.27
N ILE A 403 7.36 5.03 21.92
CA ILE A 403 7.65 5.56 20.58
C ILE A 403 8.97 4.96 20.11
N GLY A 404 8.99 4.48 18.86
CA GLY A 404 10.16 3.91 18.19
C GLY A 404 11.18 4.98 17.82
N THR A 405 12.46 4.64 17.96
CA THR A 405 13.57 5.55 17.65
C THR A 405 14.87 4.78 17.37
N GLY A 406 15.89 5.50 16.93
CA GLY A 406 17.29 5.08 16.95
C GLY A 406 18.14 6.05 17.76
N LEU A 407 19.19 5.57 18.44
CA LEU A 407 20.14 6.39 19.18
C LEU A 407 21.53 6.30 18.55
N ALA A 408 22.15 7.44 18.24
CA ALA A 408 23.27 7.61 17.29
C ALA A 408 24.56 6.79 17.55
N ASP A 409 24.73 6.23 18.75
CA ASP A 409 25.88 5.39 19.14
C ASP A 409 25.46 4.15 19.96
N ARG A 410 24.19 3.73 19.84
CA ARG A 410 23.67 2.60 20.65
C ARG A 410 22.89 1.59 19.82
N GLY A 411 21.89 2.02 19.07
CA GLY A 411 20.95 1.16 18.36
C GLY A 411 19.49 1.60 18.54
N GLY A 412 18.57 0.78 18.05
CA GLY A 412 17.14 0.99 18.17
C GLY A 412 16.68 1.09 19.62
N ALA A 413 15.63 1.88 19.88
CA ALA A 413 15.08 2.03 21.22
C ALA A 413 13.56 2.27 21.21
N ALA A 414 12.92 1.95 22.33
CA ALA A 414 11.54 2.30 22.61
C ALA A 414 11.51 3.32 23.76
N LEU A 415 11.03 4.54 23.49
CA LEU A 415 11.00 5.65 24.46
C LEU A 415 9.68 5.67 25.22
N LEU A 416 9.73 5.59 26.55
CA LEU A 416 8.54 5.57 27.42
C LEU A 416 8.11 7.00 27.79
N TYR A 417 6.80 7.25 27.66
CA TYR A 417 6.12 8.44 28.13
C TYR A 417 4.93 8.08 29.01
N THR A 418 4.56 8.98 29.92
CA THR A 418 3.32 8.88 30.70
C THR A 418 2.52 10.17 30.65
N ALA A 419 1.21 10.07 30.82
CA ALA A 419 0.32 11.22 30.81
C ALA A 419 -0.94 10.97 31.65
N ASP A 420 -1.57 12.07 32.08
CA ASP A 420 -2.89 12.01 32.75
C ASP A 420 -4.03 12.03 31.71
N ASP A 421 -3.78 12.58 30.52
CA ASP A 421 -4.63 12.51 29.33
C ASP A 421 -3.79 12.27 28.07
N LEU A 422 -4.41 12.12 26.90
CA LEU A 422 -3.68 11.81 25.66
C LEU A 422 -3.00 13.03 25.00
N ARG A 423 -2.97 14.19 25.66
CA ARG A 423 -2.49 15.46 25.08
C ARG A 423 -1.15 15.91 25.67
N GLU A 424 -0.97 15.77 26.98
CA GLU A 424 0.25 16.25 27.65
C GLU A 424 1.13 15.08 28.12
N TRP A 425 2.17 14.78 27.34
CA TRP A 425 3.06 13.66 27.59
C TRP A 425 4.34 14.05 28.32
N ARG A 426 4.67 13.29 29.36
CA ARG A 426 5.94 13.37 30.10
C ARG A 426 6.85 12.21 29.72
N TYR A 427 8.04 12.53 29.22
CA TYR A 427 9.10 11.55 28.99
C TYR A 427 9.62 10.96 30.31
N GLU A 428 9.73 9.63 30.40
CA GLU A 428 10.24 8.93 31.60
C GLU A 428 11.62 8.28 31.41
N GLY A 429 12.07 8.12 30.17
CA GLY A 429 13.30 7.39 29.85
C GLY A 429 13.08 6.36 28.73
N PRO A 430 14.15 5.69 28.26
CA PRO A 430 13.98 4.55 27.38
C PRO A 430 13.40 3.35 28.16
N LEU A 431 12.38 2.72 27.61
CA LEU A 431 11.84 1.45 28.11
C LEU A 431 12.88 0.33 27.92
N LEU A 432 13.41 0.25 26.70
CA LEU A 432 14.45 -0.67 26.26
C LEU A 432 15.29 0.02 25.18
N VAL A 433 16.58 -0.31 25.14
CA VAL A 433 17.50 0.09 24.08
C VAL A 433 18.24 -1.16 23.64
N GLY A 434 18.22 -1.45 22.35
CA GLY A 434 18.94 -2.54 21.73
C GLY A 434 20.42 -2.23 21.53
N GLU A 435 21.12 -3.20 20.97
CA GLU A 435 22.49 -3.07 20.46
C GLU A 435 22.46 -2.99 18.94
N ASP A 436 22.98 -1.92 18.34
CA ASP A 436 22.95 -1.66 16.88
C ASP A 436 23.37 -2.89 16.04
N SER A 437 24.48 -3.54 16.42
CA SER A 437 25.01 -4.71 15.70
C SER A 437 24.14 -5.98 15.78
N ALA A 438 23.18 -6.03 16.69
CA ALA A 438 22.36 -7.22 16.94
C ALA A 438 20.88 -6.96 16.66
N ASP A 439 20.39 -5.77 17.00
CA ASP A 439 18.97 -5.41 17.00
C ASP A 439 18.63 -4.29 16.00
N GLY A 440 19.61 -3.81 15.24
CA GLY A 440 19.46 -2.76 14.24
C GLY A 440 19.56 -1.33 14.78
N PRO A 441 19.77 -0.35 13.88
CA PRO A 441 20.01 1.05 14.25
C PRO A 441 18.75 1.81 14.68
N VAL A 442 17.57 1.36 14.25
CA VAL A 442 16.26 1.99 14.48
C VAL A 442 15.23 0.90 14.76
N TRP A 443 14.31 1.18 15.67
CA TRP A 443 13.13 0.34 15.91
C TRP A 443 11.86 1.06 15.47
N GLU A 444 11.14 0.41 14.56
CA GLU A 444 9.82 0.79 14.07
C GLU A 444 8.73 -0.06 14.75
N CYS A 445 7.51 0.44 14.75
CA CYS A 445 6.31 -0.24 15.23
C CYS A 445 6.48 -0.95 16.60
N PRO A 446 7.04 -0.30 17.64
CA PRO A 446 7.19 -0.96 18.93
C PRO A 446 5.82 -1.17 19.57
N GLU A 447 5.52 -2.39 20.01
CA GLU A 447 4.26 -2.69 20.70
C GLU A 447 4.48 -3.61 21.90
N LEU A 448 3.83 -3.25 23.02
CA LEU A 448 3.93 -3.96 24.29
C LEU A 448 2.63 -4.72 24.59
N LEU A 449 2.69 -6.04 24.55
CA LEU A 449 1.59 -6.95 24.82
C LEU A 449 1.68 -7.55 26.22
N THR A 450 0.53 -7.80 26.84
CA THR A 450 0.44 -8.51 28.12
C THR A 450 0.01 -9.96 27.90
N LEU A 451 0.96 -10.89 27.93
CA LEU A 451 0.72 -12.31 27.71
C LEU A 451 0.80 -13.07 29.04
N ALA A 452 -0.36 -13.28 29.67
CA ALA A 452 -0.48 -13.87 31.01
C ALA A 452 0.37 -13.10 32.05
N GLU A 453 1.35 -13.76 32.67
CA GLU A 453 2.25 -13.16 33.68
C GLU A 453 3.46 -12.44 33.06
N LYS A 454 3.65 -12.53 31.74
CA LYS A 454 4.77 -11.92 31.01
C LYS A 454 4.31 -10.74 30.16
N ARG A 455 5.29 -9.93 29.76
CA ARG A 455 5.14 -8.90 28.72
C ARG A 455 5.93 -9.34 27.49
N LEU A 456 5.37 -9.12 26.31
CA LEU A 456 6.05 -9.29 25.03
C LEU A 456 6.17 -7.90 24.40
N LEU A 457 7.38 -7.39 24.22
CA LEU A 457 7.66 -6.23 23.39
C LEU A 457 8.12 -6.73 22.03
N HIS A 458 7.47 -6.34 20.94
CA HIS A 458 8.03 -6.57 19.60
C HIS A 458 8.36 -5.24 18.93
N VAL A 459 9.33 -5.28 18.02
CA VAL A 459 9.85 -4.14 17.24
C VAL A 459 10.23 -4.63 15.86
N SER A 460 10.14 -3.75 14.87
CA SER A 460 10.60 -4.01 13.50
C SER A 460 11.90 -3.26 13.26
N ASN A 461 12.97 -3.92 12.80
CA ASN A 461 14.32 -3.35 12.79
C ASN A 461 14.94 -3.15 11.40
N TYR A 462 14.10 -2.93 10.39
CA TYR A 462 14.40 -2.93 8.95
C TYR A 462 14.73 -4.28 8.30
N GLU A 463 15.00 -5.33 9.08
CA GLU A 463 15.29 -6.67 8.55
C GLU A 463 14.25 -7.68 9.03
N ASP A 464 14.03 -7.74 10.34
CA ASP A 464 13.20 -8.71 11.03
C ASP A 464 12.18 -8.02 11.95
N VAL A 465 11.21 -8.80 12.40
CA VAL A 465 10.41 -8.47 13.58
C VAL A 465 10.96 -9.21 14.80
N ILE A 466 11.70 -8.48 15.63
CA ILE A 466 12.30 -9.00 16.86
C ILE A 466 11.28 -8.88 17.99
N TYR A 467 11.19 -9.90 18.84
CA TYR A 467 10.47 -9.82 20.11
C TYR A 467 11.38 -10.03 21.31
N PHE A 468 11.00 -9.39 22.41
CA PHE A 468 11.55 -9.53 23.75
C PHE A 468 10.43 -10.00 24.68
N LEU A 469 10.61 -11.14 25.33
CA LEU A 469 9.73 -11.62 26.39
C LEU A 469 10.38 -11.30 27.74
N GLY A 470 9.59 -10.76 28.66
CA GLY A 470 10.13 -10.30 29.94
C GLY A 470 9.09 -9.66 30.86
N GLU A 471 9.56 -8.74 31.69
CA GLU A 471 8.75 -8.03 32.69
C GLU A 471 9.03 -6.53 32.69
N LEU A 472 8.00 -5.73 32.95
CA LEU A 472 8.15 -4.29 33.16
C LEU A 472 8.40 -4.00 34.64
N ARG A 473 9.57 -3.44 34.98
CA ARG A 473 9.93 -3.05 36.35
C ARG A 473 10.49 -1.63 36.38
N ASP A 474 9.92 -0.78 37.23
CA ASP A 474 10.34 0.62 37.43
C ASP A 474 10.53 1.41 36.11
N GLY A 475 9.61 1.21 35.15
CA GLY A 475 9.64 1.89 33.84
C GLY A 475 10.68 1.34 32.85
N ARG A 476 11.26 0.17 33.11
CA ARG A 476 12.23 -0.52 32.25
C ARG A 476 11.78 -1.94 31.92
N PHE A 477 12.06 -2.39 30.70
CA PHE A 477 11.81 -3.76 30.28
C PHE A 477 13.00 -4.65 30.63
N GLU A 478 12.80 -5.60 31.54
CA GLU A 478 13.78 -6.64 31.86
C GLU A 478 13.55 -7.84 30.95
N VAL A 479 14.49 -8.08 30.03
CA VAL A 479 14.41 -9.14 29.02
C VAL A 479 14.78 -10.50 29.64
N ASP A 480 13.89 -11.47 29.53
CA ASP A 480 14.15 -12.87 29.84
C ASP A 480 14.60 -13.65 28.59
N ARG A 481 13.97 -13.37 27.45
CA ARG A 481 14.21 -14.03 26.17
C ARG A 481 14.04 -13.06 25.01
N GLN A 482 14.80 -13.29 23.94
CA GLN A 482 14.67 -12.62 22.66
C GLN A 482 14.50 -13.65 21.54
N GLY A 483 13.80 -13.29 20.47
CA GLY A 483 13.67 -14.08 19.25
C GLY A 483 13.07 -13.27 18.10
N VAL A 484 12.74 -13.96 17.01
CA VAL A 484 12.09 -13.38 15.83
C VAL A 484 10.67 -13.93 15.73
N LEU A 485 9.68 -13.08 15.39
CA LEU A 485 8.28 -13.50 15.28
C LEU A 485 8.00 -14.29 13.99
N ASP A 486 8.65 -13.93 12.88
CA ASP A 486 8.47 -14.58 11.58
C ASP A 486 9.77 -14.48 10.79
N HIS A 487 10.18 -15.58 10.15
CA HIS A 487 11.46 -15.71 9.45
C HIS A 487 11.39 -15.44 7.94
N GLY A 488 10.31 -14.82 7.46
CA GLY A 488 10.14 -14.48 6.05
C GLY A 488 9.59 -13.07 5.83
N ASP A 489 8.75 -12.90 4.82
CA ASP A 489 8.18 -11.63 4.38
C ASP A 489 7.05 -11.17 5.33
N PHE A 490 7.42 -10.73 6.54
CA PHE A 490 6.49 -10.26 7.59
C PHE A 490 7.13 -9.10 8.35
N TYR A 491 6.43 -7.98 8.45
CA TYR A 491 6.96 -6.74 9.04
C TYR A 491 5.87 -5.90 9.73
N ALA A 492 6.28 -4.95 10.57
CA ALA A 492 5.43 -3.93 11.17
C ALA A 492 4.12 -4.44 11.81
N PRO A 493 4.13 -5.50 12.66
CA PRO A 493 2.89 -6.00 13.19
C PRO A 493 2.24 -5.06 14.19
N GLN A 494 0.92 -5.19 14.32
CA GLN A 494 0.13 -4.57 15.37
C GLN A 494 -0.90 -5.57 15.87
N SER A 495 -1.32 -5.41 17.12
CA SER A 495 -2.24 -6.33 17.77
C SER A 495 -3.48 -5.61 18.31
N LEU A 496 -4.61 -6.30 18.31
CA LEU A 496 -5.81 -5.87 19.04
C LEU A 496 -6.16 -6.87 20.14
N TRP A 497 -6.64 -6.36 21.26
CA TRP A 497 -7.23 -7.16 22.32
C TRP A 497 -8.73 -7.33 22.06
N ASP A 498 -9.20 -8.58 21.90
CA ASP A 498 -10.61 -8.86 21.58
C ASP A 498 -11.50 -9.09 22.82
N GLY A 499 -10.91 -9.09 24.01
CA GLY A 499 -11.56 -9.43 25.29
C GLY A 499 -11.00 -10.69 25.96
N ASP A 500 -10.33 -11.56 25.20
CA ASP A 500 -9.77 -12.84 25.67
C ASP A 500 -8.31 -13.03 25.26
N ARG A 501 -7.93 -12.52 24.09
CA ARG A 501 -6.59 -12.72 23.50
C ARG A 501 -6.17 -11.53 22.66
N TYR A 502 -4.87 -11.51 22.34
CA TYR A 502 -4.32 -10.62 21.32
C TYR A 502 -4.41 -11.30 19.96
N LEU A 503 -4.90 -10.55 18.97
CA LEU A 503 -4.92 -10.88 17.56
C LEU A 503 -3.93 -9.97 16.85
N THR A 504 -2.85 -10.54 16.34
CA THR A 504 -1.74 -9.83 15.72
C THR A 504 -1.78 -10.00 14.20
N PHE A 505 -1.69 -8.89 13.48
CA PHE A 505 -1.52 -8.86 12.02
C PHE A 505 -0.16 -8.24 11.72
N GLY A 506 0.54 -8.74 10.71
CA GLY A 506 1.73 -8.09 10.15
C GLY A 506 1.54 -7.72 8.70
N TRP A 507 2.21 -6.68 8.25
CA TRP A 507 2.34 -6.39 6.82
C TRP A 507 3.20 -7.46 6.16
N LEU A 508 2.82 -7.87 4.95
CA LEU A 508 3.58 -8.76 4.08
C LEU A 508 4.21 -7.95 2.94
N PRO A 509 5.50 -7.55 3.04
CA PRO A 509 6.17 -6.77 2.01
C PRO A 509 6.21 -7.49 0.67
N GLU A 510 6.09 -6.77 -0.44
CA GLU A 510 6.12 -7.37 -1.77
C GLU A 510 7.50 -7.95 -2.12
N ALA A 511 7.53 -9.16 -2.69
CA ALA A 511 8.75 -9.76 -3.25
C ALA A 511 8.81 -9.61 -4.78
N ARG A 512 8.33 -8.47 -5.29
CA ARG A 512 8.39 -8.08 -6.71
C ARG A 512 8.70 -6.59 -6.83
N ASP A 513 9.30 -6.19 -7.94
CA ASP A 513 9.66 -4.79 -8.18
C ASP A 513 8.45 -3.86 -8.35
N LEU A 514 8.75 -2.57 -8.41
CA LEU A 514 7.75 -1.51 -8.49
C LEU A 514 6.93 -1.57 -9.79
N ASP A 515 7.54 -1.94 -10.90
CA ASP A 515 6.89 -2.05 -12.20
C ASP A 515 5.83 -3.16 -12.19
N ALA A 516 6.15 -4.31 -11.57
CA ALA A 516 5.23 -5.43 -11.39
C ALA A 516 4.09 -5.09 -10.41
N GLN A 517 4.35 -4.27 -9.38
CA GLN A 517 3.31 -3.74 -8.50
C GLN A 517 2.38 -2.78 -9.24
N TRP A 518 2.95 -1.89 -10.07
CA TRP A 518 2.19 -0.96 -10.91
C TRP A 518 1.27 -1.69 -11.89
N ASP A 519 1.80 -2.68 -12.60
CA ASP A 519 1.05 -3.49 -13.57
C ASP A 519 -0.11 -4.26 -12.91
N ALA A 520 0.08 -4.71 -11.68
CA ALA A 520 -0.97 -5.37 -10.91
C ALA A 520 -2.04 -4.40 -10.39
N GLY A 521 -1.69 -3.13 -10.19
CA GLY A 521 -2.56 -2.09 -9.65
C GLY A 521 -2.76 -2.17 -8.13
N TRP A 522 -2.04 -3.07 -7.43
CA TRP A 522 -2.09 -3.25 -5.99
C TRP A 522 -0.74 -3.72 -5.44
N SER A 523 -0.47 -3.42 -4.17
CA SER A 523 0.74 -3.79 -3.46
C SER A 523 0.45 -3.96 -1.97
N GLY A 524 1.06 -4.99 -1.36
CA GLY A 524 0.95 -5.31 0.05
C GLY A 524 -0.26 -6.18 0.38
N ALA A 525 -0.10 -6.97 1.45
CA ALA A 525 -1.17 -7.70 2.12
C ALA A 525 -0.90 -7.71 3.62
N LEU A 526 -1.89 -8.06 4.43
CA LEU A 526 -1.68 -8.41 5.84
C LEU A 526 -1.65 -9.92 6.01
N SER A 527 -0.89 -10.38 7.00
CA SER A 527 -0.90 -11.78 7.45
C SER A 527 -2.28 -12.21 7.89
N LEU A 528 -2.49 -13.52 8.01
CA LEU A 528 -3.59 -14.04 8.81
C LEU A 528 -3.53 -13.48 10.25
N PRO A 529 -4.68 -13.28 10.92
CA PRO A 529 -4.69 -12.92 12.34
C PRO A 529 -4.03 -14.03 13.15
N ARG A 530 -2.99 -13.71 13.91
CA ARG A 530 -2.26 -14.64 14.78
C ARG A 530 -2.66 -14.44 16.23
N VAL A 531 -2.78 -15.55 16.95
CA VAL A 531 -2.91 -15.54 18.41
C VAL A 531 -1.54 -15.78 19.01
N LEU A 532 -1.05 -14.80 19.76
CA LEU A 532 0.22 -14.89 20.50
C LEU A 532 -0.06 -15.32 21.95
N THR A 533 0.66 -16.34 22.42
CA THR A 533 0.60 -16.82 23.81
C THR A 533 1.97 -17.23 24.32
N VAL A 534 2.09 -17.54 25.61
CA VAL A 534 3.30 -18.13 26.21
C VAL A 534 3.02 -19.59 26.54
N GLY A 535 3.85 -20.48 26.01
CA GLY A 535 3.77 -21.92 26.23
C GLY A 535 4.28 -22.36 27.60
N PRO A 536 4.11 -23.64 27.95
CA PRO A 536 4.53 -24.19 29.25
C PRO A 536 6.06 -24.23 29.44
N ASP A 537 6.83 -24.14 28.36
CA ASP A 537 8.29 -23.98 28.38
C ASP A 537 8.74 -22.52 28.58
N GLY A 538 7.79 -21.58 28.67
CA GLY A 538 8.06 -20.16 28.82
C GLY A 538 8.33 -19.43 27.50
N ASP A 539 8.13 -20.08 26.36
CA ASP A 539 8.42 -19.51 25.04
C ASP A 539 7.16 -19.07 24.31
N VAL A 540 7.31 -18.17 23.34
CA VAL A 540 6.19 -17.69 22.53
C VAL A 540 5.56 -18.85 21.75
N ARG A 541 4.24 -18.80 21.64
CA ARG A 541 3.43 -19.65 20.77
C ARG A 541 2.64 -18.77 19.83
N GLN A 542 2.58 -19.18 18.57
CA GLN A 542 1.94 -18.45 17.49
C GLN A 542 1.12 -19.44 16.67
N ARG A 543 -0.14 -19.11 16.46
CA ARG A 543 -1.06 -19.89 15.63
C ARG A 543 -2.06 -18.96 14.94
N PRO A 544 -2.61 -19.33 13.78
CA PRO A 544 -3.72 -18.58 13.19
C PRO A 544 -4.90 -18.55 14.16
N ALA A 545 -5.67 -17.46 14.12
CA ALA A 545 -6.93 -17.36 14.84
C ALA A 545 -7.87 -18.51 14.43
N GLU A 546 -8.70 -18.94 15.38
CA GLU A 546 -9.63 -20.05 15.18
C GLU A 546 -10.65 -19.75 14.07
N GLU A 547 -10.99 -18.47 13.93
CA GLU A 547 -11.88 -17.91 12.91
C GLU A 547 -11.39 -18.18 11.49
N VAL A 548 -10.08 -18.31 11.26
CA VAL A 548 -9.54 -18.70 9.94
C VAL A 548 -10.13 -20.05 9.47
N ARG A 549 -10.52 -20.93 10.39
CA ARG A 549 -11.16 -22.21 10.04
C ARG A 549 -12.54 -22.05 9.41
N THR A 550 -13.22 -20.91 9.58
CA THR A 550 -14.54 -20.70 8.94
C THR A 550 -14.42 -20.59 7.43
N LEU A 551 -13.24 -20.21 6.91
CA LEU A 551 -12.97 -20.16 5.48
C LEU A 551 -12.92 -21.54 4.81
N ARG A 552 -12.89 -22.64 5.57
CA ARG A 552 -12.81 -24.02 5.02
C ARG A 552 -14.10 -24.36 4.28
N ALA A 553 -14.07 -24.27 2.96
CA ALA A 553 -15.22 -24.54 2.09
C ALA A 553 -15.37 -26.03 1.75
N GLU A 554 -14.30 -26.65 1.24
CA GLU A 554 -14.28 -28.06 0.86
C GLU A 554 -13.08 -28.75 1.49
N ARG A 555 -13.29 -29.92 2.10
CA ARG A 555 -12.21 -30.78 2.56
C ARG A 555 -11.80 -31.73 1.44
N LEU A 556 -10.63 -31.47 0.86
CA LEU A 556 -10.07 -32.19 -0.28
C LEU A 556 -9.39 -33.50 0.13
N LEU A 557 -8.80 -33.52 1.33
CA LEU A 557 -8.13 -34.69 1.90
C LEU A 557 -8.38 -34.74 3.41
N GLU A 558 -8.60 -35.93 3.95
CA GLU A 558 -8.90 -36.16 5.37
C GLU A 558 -7.97 -37.22 5.96
N ASP A 559 -7.20 -36.82 6.97
CA ASP A 559 -6.38 -37.66 7.86
C ASP A 559 -5.61 -38.78 7.14
N ALA A 560 -5.00 -38.42 6.01
CA ALA A 560 -4.37 -39.37 5.13
C ALA A 560 -2.95 -39.71 5.60
N THR A 561 -2.74 -40.90 6.16
CA THR A 561 -1.39 -41.40 6.42
C THR A 561 -0.66 -41.74 5.12
N ARG A 562 0.60 -41.33 5.00
CA ARG A 562 1.48 -41.62 3.85
C ARG A 562 2.88 -42.00 4.33
N SER A 563 3.47 -43.01 3.70
CA SER A 563 4.89 -43.35 3.90
C SER A 563 5.62 -43.16 2.57
N LEU A 564 6.73 -42.43 2.62
CA LEU A 564 7.57 -42.07 1.49
C LEU A 564 8.92 -42.76 1.67
N SER A 565 9.35 -43.58 0.70
CA SER A 565 10.69 -44.17 0.69
C SER A 565 11.72 -43.19 0.13
N ALA A 566 13.00 -43.55 0.21
CA ALA A 566 14.09 -42.72 -0.27
C ALA A 566 13.94 -42.37 -1.76
N GLY A 567 13.80 -41.08 -2.07
CA GLY A 567 13.60 -40.57 -3.43
C GLY A 567 12.20 -40.79 -3.99
N ASP A 568 11.26 -41.34 -3.21
CA ASP A 568 9.86 -41.41 -3.60
C ASP A 568 9.28 -40.00 -3.64
N ARG A 569 8.61 -39.67 -4.74
CA ARG A 569 7.77 -38.49 -4.85
C ARG A 569 6.33 -38.90 -5.13
N ARG A 570 5.39 -38.24 -4.47
CA ARG A 570 3.96 -38.49 -4.66
C ARG A 570 3.22 -37.18 -4.81
N SER A 571 2.56 -37.01 -5.96
CA SER A 571 1.53 -35.99 -6.13
C SER A 571 0.32 -36.35 -5.27
N LEU A 572 -0.30 -35.32 -4.68
CA LEU A 572 -1.55 -35.43 -3.95
C LEU A 572 -2.73 -35.24 -4.90
N ASP A 573 -3.88 -35.80 -4.54
CA ASP A 573 -5.16 -35.49 -5.18
C ASP A 573 -5.74 -34.20 -4.58
N VAL A 574 -4.90 -33.16 -4.57
CA VAL A 574 -5.14 -31.82 -4.03
C VAL A 574 -4.52 -30.84 -5.02
N ALA A 575 -5.32 -29.90 -5.51
CA ALA A 575 -4.85 -28.84 -6.38
C ALA A 575 -5.65 -27.56 -6.12
N GLY A 576 -4.97 -26.42 -6.14
CA GLY A 576 -5.58 -25.11 -5.89
C GLY A 576 -4.54 -24.04 -5.60
N ARG A 577 -4.99 -22.79 -5.59
CA ARG A 577 -4.17 -21.62 -5.21
C ARG A 577 -4.60 -21.04 -3.86
N THR A 578 -5.67 -21.57 -3.28
CA THR A 578 -6.28 -21.12 -2.03
C THR A 578 -6.53 -22.33 -1.15
N LEU A 579 -5.50 -22.75 -0.43
CA LEU A 579 -5.48 -24.01 0.30
C LEU A 579 -5.03 -23.82 1.74
N GLU A 580 -5.57 -24.66 2.62
CA GLU A 580 -4.96 -24.99 3.90
C GLU A 580 -4.46 -26.43 3.85
N LEU A 581 -3.21 -26.66 4.25
CA LEU A 581 -2.63 -28.00 4.44
C LEU A 581 -2.23 -28.14 5.91
N ASP A 582 -2.63 -29.23 6.55
CA ASP A 582 -2.30 -29.54 7.94
C ASP A 582 -1.70 -30.94 7.99
N LEU A 583 -0.43 -31.04 8.40
CA LEU A 583 0.34 -32.28 8.35
C LEU A 583 1.23 -32.50 9.57
N GLU A 584 1.33 -33.76 9.99
CA GLU A 584 2.30 -34.24 10.98
C GLU A 584 3.31 -35.15 10.31
N VAL A 585 4.60 -34.81 10.40
CA VAL A 585 5.69 -35.47 9.70
C VAL A 585 6.74 -36.00 10.67
N ALA A 586 6.93 -37.31 10.64
CA ALA A 586 8.05 -38.00 11.25
C ALA A 586 9.11 -38.27 10.16
N LEU A 587 10.34 -37.80 10.37
CA LEU A 587 11.42 -38.04 9.42
C LEU A 587 11.96 -39.48 9.45
N ASP A 588 11.54 -40.36 10.38
CA ASP A 588 12.11 -41.70 10.63
C ASP A 588 13.65 -41.77 10.46
N ASP A 589 14.14 -42.17 9.27
CA ASP A 589 15.56 -42.20 8.88
C ASP A 589 15.89 -41.34 7.64
N ALA A 590 14.93 -40.55 7.14
CA ALA A 590 15.12 -39.55 6.09
C ALA A 590 16.03 -38.39 6.51
N THR A 591 16.80 -37.88 5.54
CA THR A 591 17.56 -36.64 5.72
C THR A 591 16.71 -35.39 5.59
N ALA A 592 15.63 -35.45 4.81
CA ALA A 592 14.66 -34.36 4.71
C ALA A 592 13.30 -34.86 4.20
N PHE A 593 12.27 -34.09 4.52
CA PHE A 593 10.95 -34.15 3.91
C PHE A 593 10.74 -32.91 3.04
N GLU A 594 10.11 -33.09 1.88
CA GLU A 594 9.78 -32.01 0.95
C GLU A 594 8.28 -31.97 0.71
N LEU A 595 7.70 -30.77 0.82
CA LEU A 595 6.37 -30.41 0.35
C LEU A 595 6.53 -29.38 -0.78
N SER A 596 6.03 -29.69 -1.98
CA SER A 596 5.94 -28.74 -3.10
C SER A 596 4.50 -28.28 -3.26
N VAL A 597 4.29 -26.97 -3.38
CA VAL A 597 2.99 -26.31 -3.64
C VAL A 597 3.08 -25.42 -4.87
N LEU A 598 1.92 -25.02 -5.43
CA LEU A 598 1.84 -24.25 -6.67
C LEU A 598 2.65 -24.92 -7.79
N GLU A 599 2.60 -26.25 -7.85
CA GLU A 599 3.44 -27.03 -8.75
C GLU A 599 2.76 -27.20 -10.11
N SER A 600 3.46 -26.80 -11.18
CA SER A 600 3.03 -27.08 -12.55
C SER A 600 3.13 -28.58 -12.88
N PRO A 601 2.36 -29.11 -13.84
CA PRO A 601 2.38 -30.55 -14.16
C PRO A 601 3.75 -31.10 -14.58
N ASP A 602 4.61 -30.26 -15.15
CA ASP A 602 6.00 -30.56 -15.53
C ASP A 602 7.03 -30.21 -14.45
N ARG A 603 6.57 -29.67 -13.31
CA ARG A 603 7.37 -29.15 -12.19
C ARG A 603 8.30 -27.99 -12.52
N ALA A 604 8.15 -27.35 -13.68
CA ALA A 604 8.99 -26.21 -14.05
C ALA A 604 8.78 -25.03 -13.10
N GLU A 605 7.52 -24.75 -12.72
CA GLU A 605 7.16 -23.74 -11.72
C GLU A 605 6.63 -24.44 -10.46
N ARG A 606 7.16 -24.10 -9.28
CA ARG A 606 6.81 -24.67 -7.97
C ARG A 606 7.46 -23.88 -6.83
N THR A 607 6.81 -23.86 -5.67
CA THR A 607 7.43 -23.44 -4.41
C THR A 607 7.71 -24.67 -3.55
N VAL A 608 8.93 -24.80 -3.03
CA VAL A 608 9.35 -25.99 -2.28
C VAL A 608 9.61 -25.65 -0.81
N VAL A 609 8.88 -26.31 0.09
CA VAL A 609 9.13 -26.31 1.54
C VAL A 609 9.88 -27.59 1.90
N ARG A 610 11.08 -27.47 2.46
CA ARG A 610 11.94 -28.61 2.84
C ARG A 610 12.29 -28.56 4.31
N TYR A 611 11.95 -29.60 5.07
CA TYR A 611 12.34 -29.78 6.47
C TYR A 611 13.42 -30.85 6.59
N ARG A 612 14.56 -30.49 7.18
CA ARG A 612 15.75 -31.36 7.30
C ARG A 612 15.90 -31.93 8.70
N ASN A 613 16.61 -33.05 8.80
CA ASN A 613 16.86 -33.72 10.09
C ASN A 613 17.81 -32.97 11.03
N ASP A 614 18.49 -31.91 10.55
CA ASP A 614 19.24 -30.97 11.38
C ASP A 614 18.37 -29.86 11.98
N GLY A 615 17.07 -29.87 11.70
CA GLY A 615 16.10 -28.90 12.20
C GLY A 615 16.00 -27.62 11.38
N GLU A 616 16.52 -27.58 10.14
CA GLU A 616 16.27 -26.43 9.25
C GLU A 616 15.02 -26.66 8.39
N LEU A 617 14.11 -25.68 8.38
CA LEU A 617 13.05 -25.57 7.39
C LEU A 617 13.42 -24.50 6.36
N VAL A 618 13.26 -24.82 5.08
CA VAL A 618 13.67 -23.98 3.94
C VAL A 618 12.49 -23.80 2.99
N VAL A 619 12.21 -22.55 2.61
CA VAL A 619 11.30 -22.21 1.51
C VAL A 619 12.12 -21.78 0.30
N ASP A 620 12.19 -22.65 -0.70
CA ASP A 620 12.91 -22.44 -1.95
C ASP A 620 11.96 -21.88 -3.02
N ARG A 621 12.19 -20.60 -3.34
CA ARG A 621 11.44 -19.81 -4.34
C ARG A 621 12.13 -19.74 -5.71
N THR A 622 13.25 -20.44 -5.90
CA THR A 622 14.07 -20.30 -7.12
C THR A 622 13.36 -20.71 -8.41
N ALA A 623 12.27 -21.48 -8.29
CA ALA A 623 11.41 -21.89 -9.38
C ALA A 623 9.93 -21.49 -9.13
N ALA A 624 9.66 -20.52 -8.24
CA ALA A 624 8.29 -20.14 -7.88
C ALA A 624 7.61 -19.20 -8.88
N SER A 625 8.38 -18.59 -9.78
CA SER A 625 7.89 -17.64 -10.81
C SER A 625 8.80 -17.68 -12.04
N ASP A 626 8.21 -17.54 -13.22
CA ASP A 626 8.94 -17.27 -14.48
C ASP A 626 9.10 -15.75 -14.76
N ASP A 627 8.54 -14.86 -13.92
CA ASP A 627 8.70 -13.40 -14.04
C ASP A 627 10.01 -12.94 -13.38
N GLY A 628 10.93 -12.40 -14.19
CA GLY A 628 12.24 -11.91 -13.74
C GLY A 628 12.20 -10.68 -12.83
N ARG A 629 11.02 -10.08 -12.61
CA ARG A 629 10.78 -8.97 -11.68
C ARG A 629 10.48 -9.43 -10.24
N VAL A 630 10.39 -10.74 -10.02
CA VAL A 630 10.09 -11.35 -8.73
C VAL A 630 11.37 -11.84 -8.06
N THR A 631 11.51 -11.58 -6.76
CA THR A 631 12.62 -12.10 -5.95
C THR A 631 12.52 -13.61 -5.79
N ALA A 632 13.59 -14.32 -6.13
CA ALA A 632 13.61 -15.79 -6.15
C ALA A 632 14.47 -16.40 -5.02
N ASP A 633 14.90 -15.59 -4.06
CA ASP A 633 15.79 -16.00 -2.97
C ASP A 633 15.11 -16.97 -2.01
N THR A 634 15.91 -17.86 -1.44
CA THR A 634 15.48 -18.88 -0.47
C THR A 634 15.36 -18.31 0.94
N GLN A 635 14.27 -18.59 1.63
CA GLN A 635 14.05 -18.24 3.04
C GLN A 635 14.23 -19.47 3.95
N ARG A 636 14.60 -19.26 5.23
CA ARG A 636 14.97 -20.33 6.15
C ARG A 636 14.55 -20.02 7.57
N MET A 637 14.16 -21.04 8.33
CA MET A 637 13.98 -20.96 9.78
C MET A 637 14.52 -22.19 10.50
N ALA A 638 14.97 -22.00 11.74
CA ALA A 638 15.38 -23.10 12.61
C ALA A 638 14.16 -23.66 13.35
N VAL A 639 13.77 -24.88 13.01
CA VAL A 639 12.74 -25.67 13.70
C VAL A 639 13.46 -26.86 14.36
N PRO A 640 13.98 -26.72 15.58
CA PRO A 640 14.75 -27.77 16.22
C PRO A 640 13.90 -29.04 16.35
N PRO A 641 14.49 -30.25 16.23
CA PRO A 641 13.74 -31.47 16.43
C PRO A 641 13.27 -31.55 17.89
N TYR A 642 11.95 -31.64 18.07
CA TYR A 642 11.33 -31.81 19.38
C TYR A 642 11.15 -33.30 19.70
N GLU A 643 10.71 -33.63 20.92
CA GLU A 643 10.31 -35.01 21.27
C GLU A 643 9.01 -35.46 20.57
N GLU A 644 8.48 -34.63 19.67
CA GLU A 644 7.26 -34.78 18.89
C GLU A 644 7.55 -34.60 17.37
N PRO A 645 6.75 -35.22 16.48
CA PRO A 645 6.82 -34.99 15.03
C PRO A 645 6.72 -33.51 14.65
N LEU A 646 7.15 -33.15 13.44
CA LEU A 646 6.87 -31.82 12.90
C LEU A 646 5.37 -31.72 12.61
N SER A 647 4.65 -30.90 13.35
CA SER A 647 3.35 -30.37 12.95
C SER A 647 3.59 -29.13 12.09
N LEU A 648 3.03 -29.12 10.88
CA LEU A 648 3.14 -28.02 9.94
C LEU A 648 1.75 -27.67 9.38
N ARG A 649 1.31 -26.45 9.63
CA ARG A 649 0.11 -25.88 9.02
C ARG A 649 0.53 -24.86 7.96
N CYS A 650 0.16 -25.10 6.71
CA CYS A 650 0.48 -24.26 5.57
C CYS A 650 -0.78 -23.59 5.03
N PHE A 651 -0.73 -22.28 4.82
CA PHE A 651 -1.79 -21.51 4.16
C PHE A 651 -1.26 -20.98 2.85
N LEU A 652 -1.90 -21.34 1.75
CA LEU A 652 -1.59 -20.90 0.41
C LEU A 652 -2.71 -20.00 -0.09
N ASP A 653 -2.38 -18.78 -0.54
CA ASP A 653 -3.37 -17.79 -0.97
C ASP A 653 -2.88 -16.94 -2.15
N GLY A 654 -2.99 -17.50 -3.35
CA GLY A 654 -2.56 -16.84 -4.58
C GLY A 654 -1.07 -16.54 -4.58
N SER A 655 -0.70 -15.41 -4.01
CA SER A 655 0.68 -14.92 -3.86
C SER A 655 1.28 -15.04 -2.46
N VAL A 656 0.62 -15.69 -1.50
CA VAL A 656 1.10 -15.86 -0.11
C VAL A 656 1.22 -17.33 0.26
N LEU A 657 2.31 -17.68 0.95
CA LEU A 657 2.50 -18.93 1.66
C LEU A 657 2.85 -18.64 3.13
N GLU A 658 1.95 -18.92 4.07
CA GLU A 658 2.23 -18.84 5.51
C GLU A 658 2.45 -20.24 6.09
N LEU A 659 3.54 -20.43 6.83
CA LEU A 659 3.91 -21.68 7.49
C LEU A 659 3.91 -21.51 9.01
N TYR A 660 3.20 -22.38 9.72
CA TYR A 660 3.18 -22.47 11.18
C TYR A 660 3.72 -23.83 11.60
N ALA A 661 4.94 -23.86 12.14
CA ALA A 661 5.60 -25.08 12.57
C ALA A 661 5.53 -25.24 14.10
N ASN A 662 4.92 -26.35 14.55
CA ASN A 662 4.77 -26.74 15.96
C ASN A 662 4.12 -25.66 16.85
N GLU A 663 3.30 -24.77 16.27
CA GLU A 663 2.76 -23.55 16.91
C GLU A 663 3.83 -22.64 17.55
N ARG A 664 5.10 -22.75 17.11
CA ARG A 664 6.24 -22.03 17.70
C ARG A 664 6.90 -21.10 16.70
N HIS A 665 7.13 -21.59 15.49
CA HIS A 665 7.90 -20.90 14.46
C HIS A 665 7.01 -20.56 13.27
N CYS A 666 7.14 -19.33 12.77
CA CYS A 666 6.43 -18.86 11.60
C CYS A 666 7.42 -18.48 10.50
N LEU A 667 7.03 -18.75 9.25
CA LEU A 667 7.71 -18.24 8.07
C LEU A 667 6.64 -17.90 7.03
N THR A 668 6.53 -16.63 6.70
CA THR A 668 5.64 -16.12 5.66
C THR A 668 6.42 -15.85 4.39
N SER A 669 5.89 -16.22 3.24
CA SER A 669 6.60 -16.09 1.98
C SER A 669 5.69 -15.52 0.91
N ARG A 670 6.14 -14.46 0.24
CA ARG A 670 5.53 -13.99 -1.00
C ARG A 670 6.04 -14.80 -2.18
N VAL A 671 5.10 -15.29 -2.97
CA VAL A 671 5.32 -16.14 -4.16
C VAL A 671 4.45 -15.61 -5.31
N TYR A 672 4.88 -15.67 -6.56
CA TYR A 672 4.11 -15.11 -7.67
C TYR A 672 4.11 -16.06 -8.87
N PRO A 673 3.49 -17.25 -8.75
CA PRO A 673 3.43 -18.18 -9.87
C PRO A 673 2.65 -17.57 -11.03
N THR A 674 3.29 -17.59 -12.20
CA THR A 674 2.84 -16.95 -13.43
C THR A 674 2.00 -17.86 -14.31
N ARG A 675 2.13 -19.19 -14.15
CA ARG A 675 1.37 -20.15 -14.93
C ARG A 675 0.03 -20.45 -14.26
N GLY A 676 -1.03 -20.41 -15.05
CA GLY A 676 -2.38 -20.76 -14.59
C GLY A 676 -2.55 -22.24 -14.20
N ASP A 677 -1.64 -23.12 -14.61
CA ASP A 677 -1.66 -24.56 -14.29
C ASP A 677 -0.79 -24.94 -13.07
N SER A 678 -0.08 -23.97 -12.46
CA SER A 678 0.71 -24.12 -11.23
C SER A 678 -0.20 -24.21 -10.00
N THR A 679 -0.82 -25.37 -9.83
CA THR A 679 -1.85 -25.61 -8.80
C THR A 679 -1.61 -26.89 -8.01
N GLY A 680 -0.68 -27.75 -8.44
CA GLY A 680 -0.46 -29.06 -7.84
C GLY A 680 0.23 -29.01 -6.48
N VAL A 681 0.02 -30.06 -5.70
CA VAL A 681 0.74 -30.32 -4.45
C VAL A 681 1.42 -31.69 -4.53
N SER A 682 2.69 -31.78 -4.14
CA SER A 682 3.41 -33.04 -4.06
C SER A 682 4.28 -33.13 -2.82
N MET A 683 4.61 -34.36 -2.40
CA MET A 683 5.52 -34.62 -1.28
C MET A 683 6.63 -35.58 -1.69
N ALA A 684 7.80 -35.45 -1.07
CA ALA A 684 8.93 -36.36 -1.26
C ALA A 684 9.73 -36.56 0.03
N ALA A 685 10.52 -37.64 0.07
CA ALA A 685 11.50 -37.88 1.12
C ALA A 685 12.92 -38.00 0.54
N ASP A 686 13.85 -37.23 1.09
CA ASP A 686 15.26 -37.27 0.70
C ASP A 686 16.01 -38.28 1.57
N SER A 687 16.62 -39.27 0.93
CA SER A 687 17.52 -40.27 1.53
C SER A 687 17.03 -40.86 2.86
N GLY A 688 16.24 -41.93 2.80
CA GLY A 688 15.62 -42.58 3.96
C GLY A 688 14.11 -42.57 3.81
N ARG A 689 13.37 -42.92 4.86
CA ARG A 689 11.90 -42.93 4.87
C ARG A 689 11.40 -41.79 5.72
N ALA A 690 10.36 -41.12 5.27
CA ALA A 690 9.58 -40.20 6.09
C ALA A 690 8.13 -40.70 6.12
N THR A 691 7.48 -40.51 7.27
CA THR A 691 6.08 -40.84 7.48
C THR A 691 5.31 -39.56 7.74
N VAL A 692 4.30 -39.30 6.90
CA VAL A 692 3.27 -38.30 7.14
C VAL A 692 2.17 -39.01 7.90
N GLU A 693 2.11 -38.79 9.21
CA GLU A 693 1.23 -39.51 10.14
C GLU A 693 -0.23 -39.12 9.90
N SER A 694 -0.46 -37.81 9.77
CA SER A 694 -1.72 -37.18 9.41
C SER A 694 -1.50 -36.14 8.31
N LEU A 695 -2.45 -36.04 7.38
CA LEU A 695 -2.48 -35.01 6.35
C LEU A 695 -3.94 -34.72 6.00
N SER A 696 -4.35 -33.50 6.26
CA SER A 696 -5.64 -32.95 5.85
C SER A 696 -5.44 -31.72 4.97
N ALA A 697 -6.33 -31.53 4.01
CA ALA A 697 -6.29 -30.40 3.09
C ALA A 697 -7.68 -29.83 2.87
N TRP A 698 -7.78 -28.51 2.85
CA TRP A 698 -9.02 -27.78 2.59
C TRP A 698 -8.81 -26.76 1.49
N GLN A 699 -9.80 -26.64 0.62
CA GLN A 699 -10.01 -25.45 -0.20
C GLN A 699 -10.58 -24.36 0.70
N LEU A 700 -10.00 -23.16 0.63
CA LEU A 700 -10.50 -21.99 1.36
C LEU A 700 -11.35 -21.10 0.46
N GLU A 701 -12.35 -20.44 1.03
CA GLU A 701 -13.19 -19.44 0.36
C GLU A 701 -12.53 -18.05 0.33
N ASN A 702 -13.09 -17.16 -0.49
CA ASN A 702 -12.67 -15.76 -0.59
C ASN A 702 -13.22 -14.95 0.59
N GLY A 703 -12.40 -14.06 1.16
CA GLY A 703 -12.72 -13.22 2.30
C GLY A 703 -13.44 -11.90 1.99
N TYR A 704 -13.96 -11.70 0.77
CA TYR A 704 -14.61 -10.44 0.32
C TYR A 704 -15.97 -10.64 -0.37
#